data_AF-A0A3D1VKX4-F1
#
_entry.id   AF-A0A3D1VKX4-F1
#
_cell.length_a   1.000
_cell.length_b   1.000
_cell.length_c   1.000
_cell.angle_alpha   90.00
_cell.angle_beta   90.00
_cell.angle_gamma   90.00
#
_symmetry.space_group_name_H-M   'P 1'
#
loop_
_entity.id
_entity.type
_entity.pdbx_description
1 polymer ?
#
loop_
_entity_poly.entity_id
_entity_poly.type
_entity_poly.pdbx_seq_one_letter_code
_entity_poly.pdbx_strand_id
1 'polypeptide(L)'
;HIILTSDATDKKSLTVNVAATNVYNASNPASSTFALSFTGPTTFDCLNVVYQVDRNNYVKFTSDKRTTKTITNANGASGTWVFPTGEVAYSAYDYTWSDSTASATITAATPKADAFPLYRILYQFRIFTSPAQYFEVTPNCNMGTTTASETALKDHDVYNYTSNYKDINQFYLHPGKTNVIHGGRWEIVSPMGTGSVPDGSIVYIGGNATATSFRGPYDNAVNTGNLTFVFDDTCTVPYVAGDPFGWRWTNKYPWPTTNMNTEIVMLSNQFSFGTGISLTATSGIVTISSVDYLMTGEYTLTLSGLLSDEKKTSFLANGFTTLKLINNCSLTINPDLINSVSKPQDVGYTVLAVEDGSSFTFSQALSSTKTLKILKNGTAWSSLSIPVIYTSQANILNYITLDSSNASIGVLRYDAAKGIVFYDIISTATVSYFKGETAENVSVPVDTRVYAAGDLYGLSGALANYTLLEGKSFGGWTFNQNPGIDQADSTVTLAAGVNTATANWSYKVFLESGYAQVDGDSFTAVPGEEAVLPNTFRDVTVNNGTYNMAFYGWIIDDIFYLPGDRYTMPSSHVTANAVWIPTIYVQPSATGTGSGLTPQDAYTSFASAYAALMTLTAEESFASYRGVAITFVGDQIVPFGYSAPGNSDIMTTMSNDRYTNYSSILQPLAKPLLMVADSPETKVVFDKGSDNWFYWQFSHDIMLDNMMFSVCAHTQMRIMPNGCTFVTGLNLTGGDYSNDYSVNIGGQSLSAKPFGVSFEASLTSDASCKLYGGTISFVYGSINSTKRIAAAYVDNNVNIYQIVLNNTGNWADFSVYILGGRVENLKFGFNGSI
;
A
#
# COMPACT_ATOMS: atom_id res chain seq x y z
N HIS A 1 -5.86 11.19 -10.31
CA HIS A 1 -4.98 12.38 -10.18
C HIS A 1 -5.65 13.52 -10.92
N ILE A 2 -5.85 14.66 -10.26
CA ILE A 2 -6.44 15.87 -10.86
C ILE A 2 -5.31 16.84 -11.18
N ILE A 3 -5.26 17.34 -12.41
CA ILE A 3 -4.32 18.39 -12.83
C ILE A 3 -5.14 19.63 -13.18
N LEU A 4 -4.93 20.70 -12.43
CA LEU A 4 -5.51 22.02 -12.68
C LEU A 4 -4.49 22.81 -13.47
N THR A 5 -4.81 23.13 -14.73
CA THR A 5 -3.88 23.80 -15.64
C THR A 5 -4.57 24.74 -16.63
N SER A 6 -3.76 25.54 -17.34
CA SER A 6 -4.18 26.33 -18.49
C SER A 6 -3.03 26.49 -19.48
N ASP A 7 -3.28 27.18 -20.60
CA ASP A 7 -2.23 27.47 -21.60
C ASP A 7 -1.07 28.23 -20.95
N ALA A 8 0.15 27.72 -21.07
CA ALA A 8 1.36 28.33 -20.52
C ALA A 8 1.63 29.74 -21.08
N THR A 9 1.15 30.02 -22.30
CA THR A 9 1.28 31.32 -22.98
C THR A 9 0.17 32.31 -22.62
N ASP A 10 -0.95 31.82 -22.07
CA ASP A 10 -2.12 32.61 -21.65
C ASP A 10 -2.70 32.03 -20.34
N LYS A 11 -1.89 32.16 -19.27
CA LYS A 11 -2.21 31.60 -17.95
C LYS A 11 -3.51 32.18 -17.41
N LYS A 12 -4.47 31.31 -17.08
CA LYS A 12 -5.75 31.68 -16.48
C LYS A 12 -5.63 31.88 -14.97
N SER A 13 -6.51 32.73 -14.46
CA SER A 13 -6.61 33.01 -13.02
C SER A 13 -7.75 32.22 -12.39
N LEU A 14 -7.45 31.51 -11.30
CA LEU A 14 -8.42 30.87 -10.42
C LEU A 14 -8.50 31.67 -9.11
N THR A 15 -9.57 32.45 -8.95
CA THR A 15 -9.80 33.23 -7.74
C THR A 15 -10.77 32.49 -6.82
N VAL A 16 -10.35 32.24 -5.58
CA VAL A 16 -11.16 31.56 -4.57
C VAL A 16 -11.50 32.54 -3.46
N ASN A 17 -12.78 32.89 -3.33
CA ASN A 17 -13.30 33.71 -2.24
C ASN A 17 -13.56 32.82 -1.01
N VAL A 18 -12.92 33.16 0.10
CA VAL A 18 -12.94 32.37 1.33
C VAL A 18 -13.84 33.02 2.37
N ALA A 19 -14.91 32.34 2.75
CA ALA A 19 -15.81 32.71 3.84
C ALA A 19 -15.73 31.65 4.95
N ALA A 20 -15.30 32.06 6.16
CA ALA A 20 -15.21 31.18 7.32
C ALA A 20 -15.91 31.81 8.52
N THR A 21 -16.75 31.01 9.19
CA THR A 21 -17.56 31.39 10.36
C THR A 21 -16.87 31.09 11.69
N ASN A 22 -15.86 30.20 11.69
CA ASN A 22 -15.12 29.81 12.89
C ASN A 22 -14.11 30.89 13.30
N VAL A 23 -14.22 31.34 14.55
CA VAL A 23 -13.33 32.32 15.18
C VAL A 23 -12.08 31.60 15.70
N TYR A 24 -10.88 32.07 15.31
CA TYR A 24 -9.60 31.45 15.69
C TYR A 24 -9.31 31.50 17.20
N ASN A 25 -9.70 32.58 17.87
CA ASN A 25 -9.63 32.72 19.33
C ASN A 25 -10.70 33.71 19.81
N ALA A 26 -11.32 33.47 20.96
CA ALA A 26 -12.32 34.35 21.56
C ALA A 26 -11.84 35.81 21.74
N SER A 27 -10.53 36.03 21.80
CA SER A 27 -9.90 37.35 21.85
C SER A 27 -9.78 38.05 20.48
N ASN A 28 -10.06 37.36 19.36
CA ASN A 28 -10.04 37.94 17.99
C ASN A 28 -11.22 37.47 17.12
N PRO A 29 -12.48 37.77 17.50
CA PRO A 29 -13.71 37.40 16.77
C PRO A 29 -13.84 37.91 15.33
N ALA A 30 -13.02 38.87 14.91
CA ALA A 30 -13.03 39.40 13.53
C ALA A 30 -12.10 38.61 12.59
N SER A 31 -11.33 37.64 13.10
CA SER A 31 -10.41 36.82 12.32
C SER A 31 -10.94 35.42 12.07
N SER A 32 -10.60 34.86 10.90
CA SER A 32 -10.92 33.48 10.54
C SER A 32 -9.68 32.68 10.12
N THR A 33 -9.71 31.38 10.38
CA THR A 33 -8.77 30.39 9.84
C THR A 33 -9.48 29.52 8.83
N PHE A 34 -8.85 29.31 7.68
CA PHE A 34 -9.36 28.44 6.64
C PHE A 34 -8.45 27.23 6.46
N ALA A 35 -9.06 26.06 6.31
CA ALA A 35 -8.39 24.79 6.07
C ALA A 35 -8.91 24.20 4.76
N LEU A 36 -8.02 24.00 3.80
CA LEU A 36 -8.30 23.33 2.54
C LEU A 36 -7.68 21.94 2.56
N SER A 37 -8.51 20.91 2.39
CA SER A 37 -8.05 19.53 2.33
C SER A 37 -8.17 18.97 0.92
N PHE A 38 -7.10 18.42 0.38
CA PHE A 38 -7.12 17.67 -0.87
C PHE A 38 -7.31 16.18 -0.55
N THR A 39 -8.27 15.52 -1.21
CA THR A 39 -8.64 14.11 -0.95
C THR A 39 -8.16 13.13 -2.03
N GLY A 40 -7.56 13.62 -3.12
CA GLY A 40 -6.82 12.80 -4.10
C GLY A 40 -5.56 13.50 -4.64
N PRO A 41 -4.73 12.80 -5.44
CA PRO A 41 -3.52 13.37 -6.03
C PRO A 41 -3.84 14.61 -6.86
N THR A 42 -3.15 15.73 -6.60
CA THR A 42 -3.50 17.04 -7.16
C THR A 42 -2.25 17.80 -7.61
N THR A 43 -2.27 18.31 -8.84
CA THR A 43 -1.22 19.20 -9.38
C THR A 43 -1.82 20.52 -9.82
N PHE A 44 -1.17 21.63 -9.47
CA PHE A 44 -1.42 22.96 -10.01
C PHE A 44 -0.27 23.36 -10.93
N ASP A 45 -0.58 23.58 -12.20
CA ASP A 45 0.38 23.97 -13.22
C ASP A 45 -0.14 25.13 -14.05
N CYS A 46 0.74 25.98 -14.58
CA CYS A 46 0.40 27.05 -15.53
C CYS A 46 -0.85 27.89 -15.17
N LEU A 47 -1.08 28.20 -13.90
CA LEU A 47 -2.23 28.96 -13.40
C LEU A 47 -1.79 30.09 -12.47
N ASN A 48 -2.66 31.10 -12.35
CA ASN A 48 -2.59 32.10 -11.28
C ASN A 48 -3.69 31.80 -10.24
N VAL A 49 -3.35 31.08 -9.18
CA VAL A 49 -4.28 30.71 -8.10
C VAL A 49 -4.19 31.75 -6.99
N VAL A 50 -5.31 32.42 -6.74
CA VAL A 50 -5.40 33.49 -5.75
C VAL A 50 -6.52 33.21 -4.77
N TYR A 51 -6.15 32.98 -3.52
CA TYR A 51 -7.10 32.91 -2.41
C TYR A 51 -7.30 34.31 -1.82
N GLN A 52 -8.55 34.74 -1.68
CA GLN A 52 -8.88 36.05 -1.12
C GLN A 52 -10.06 35.95 -0.16
N VAL A 53 -10.15 36.91 0.74
CA VAL A 53 -11.26 37.01 1.68
C VAL A 53 -12.57 37.32 0.95
N ASP A 54 -13.65 36.63 1.32
CA ASP A 54 -14.99 37.01 0.88
C ASP A 54 -15.45 38.27 1.64
N ARG A 55 -15.52 39.40 0.92
CA ARG A 55 -15.94 40.69 1.48
C ARG A 55 -17.43 40.74 1.87
N ASN A 56 -18.20 39.71 1.56
CA ASN A 56 -19.58 39.55 2.04
C ASN A 56 -19.66 38.75 3.35
N ASN A 57 -18.53 38.22 3.86
CA ASN A 57 -18.47 37.49 5.13
C ASN A 57 -18.34 38.47 6.30
N TYR A 58 -19.47 39.08 6.67
CA TYR A 58 -19.49 40.15 7.67
C TYR A 58 -19.18 39.66 9.09
N VAL A 59 -18.51 40.52 9.86
CA VAL A 59 -18.30 40.35 11.29
C VAL A 59 -19.64 40.51 12.00
N LYS A 60 -19.98 39.54 12.85
CA LYS A 60 -21.17 39.59 13.71
C LYS A 60 -20.78 39.48 15.18
N PHE A 61 -21.52 40.13 16.06
CA PHE A 61 -21.30 40.02 17.50
C PHE A 61 -21.63 38.60 17.98
N THR A 62 -20.66 37.89 18.54
CA THR A 62 -20.81 36.50 19.01
C THR A 62 -21.44 36.38 20.39
N SER A 63 -21.54 37.50 21.10
CA SER A 63 -22.21 37.67 22.38
C SER A 63 -22.63 39.13 22.47
N ASP A 64 -23.53 39.46 23.40
CA ASP A 64 -23.86 40.86 23.66
C ASP A 64 -22.59 41.60 24.09
N LYS A 65 -22.28 42.72 23.40
CA LYS A 65 -21.09 43.52 23.67
C LYS A 65 -21.51 44.89 24.18
N ARG A 66 -20.98 45.28 25.34
CA ARG A 66 -21.25 46.59 25.93
C ARG A 66 -20.11 47.54 25.62
N THR A 67 -20.44 48.74 25.17
CA THR A 67 -19.48 49.84 25.07
C THR A 67 -20.05 51.06 25.79
N THR A 68 -19.16 51.83 26.42
CA THR A 68 -19.51 53.12 27.00
C THR A 68 -18.91 54.21 26.11
N LYS A 69 -19.75 55.13 25.64
CA LYS A 69 -19.33 56.23 24.78
C LYS A 69 -19.70 57.57 25.38
N THR A 70 -18.74 58.49 25.31
CA THR A 70 -18.94 59.90 25.61
C THR A 70 -19.44 60.58 24.34
N ILE A 71 -20.63 61.16 24.38
CA ILE A 71 -21.23 61.88 23.26
C ILE A 71 -20.98 63.38 23.47
N THR A 72 -20.48 64.05 22.45
CA THR A 72 -20.23 65.50 22.48
C THR A 72 -21.53 66.27 22.23
N ASN A 73 -22.40 66.35 23.23
CA ASN A 73 -23.39 67.43 23.34
C ASN A 73 -22.91 68.47 24.37
N ALA A 74 -23.71 69.53 24.61
CA ALA A 74 -23.34 70.65 25.49
C ALA A 74 -22.94 70.27 26.93
N ASN A 75 -23.19 69.02 27.35
CA ASN A 75 -22.93 68.53 28.72
C ASN A 75 -21.90 67.38 28.82
N GLY A 76 -21.28 66.96 27.70
CA GLY A 76 -20.17 65.97 27.73
C GLY A 76 -20.50 64.61 28.38
N ALA A 77 -21.74 64.12 28.22
CA ALA A 77 -22.24 62.98 28.97
C ALA A 77 -21.78 61.61 28.39
N SER A 78 -21.68 60.61 29.26
CA SER A 78 -21.31 59.23 28.91
C SER A 78 -22.49 58.27 29.14
N GLY A 79 -22.71 57.33 28.23
CA GLY A 79 -23.74 56.30 28.35
C GLY A 79 -23.28 54.94 27.81
N THR A 80 -23.99 53.87 28.19
CA THR A 80 -23.65 52.50 27.82
C THR A 80 -24.67 51.93 26.83
N TRP A 81 -24.19 51.35 25.74
CA TRP A 81 -25.00 50.63 24.74
C TRP A 81 -24.63 49.14 24.71
N VAL A 82 -25.59 48.29 24.32
CA VAL A 82 -25.39 46.85 24.08
C VAL A 82 -25.54 46.58 22.59
N PHE A 83 -24.46 46.14 21.93
CA PHE A 83 -24.54 45.52 20.62
C PHE A 83 -25.08 44.09 20.77
N PRO A 84 -26.27 43.79 20.23
CA PRO A 84 -26.89 42.48 20.38
C PRO A 84 -26.11 41.39 19.65
N THR A 85 -26.12 40.19 20.24
CA THR A 85 -25.60 39.00 19.58
C THR A 85 -26.26 38.79 18.21
N GLY A 86 -25.46 38.49 17.19
CA GLY A 86 -25.91 38.18 15.83
C GLY A 86 -26.01 39.39 14.89
N GLU A 87 -25.96 40.62 15.40
CA GLU A 87 -25.93 41.82 14.54
C GLU A 87 -24.60 42.00 13.82
N VAL A 88 -24.67 42.60 12.63
CA VAL A 88 -23.50 42.94 11.81
C VAL A 88 -22.77 44.14 12.42
N ALA A 89 -21.45 44.03 12.53
CA ALA A 89 -20.59 45.14 12.93
C ALA A 89 -20.32 46.06 11.72
N TYR A 90 -20.44 47.37 11.93
CA TYR A 90 -20.19 48.40 10.92
C TYR A 90 -18.98 49.24 11.30
N SER A 91 -18.35 49.87 10.32
CA SER A 91 -17.14 50.67 10.53
C SER A 91 -17.36 51.91 11.41
N ALA A 92 -18.59 52.39 11.53
CA ALA A 92 -18.96 53.50 12.41
C ALA A 92 -20.45 53.47 12.78
N TYR A 93 -20.76 54.07 13.93
CA TYR A 93 -22.14 54.19 14.45
C TYR A 93 -22.43 55.64 14.87
N ASP A 94 -23.69 56.04 14.70
CA ASP A 94 -24.27 57.21 15.37
C ASP A 94 -24.99 56.76 16.64
N TYR A 95 -24.72 57.46 17.74
CA TYR A 95 -25.30 57.18 19.04
C TYR A 95 -26.34 58.23 19.40
N THR A 96 -27.54 57.79 19.76
CA THR A 96 -28.64 58.67 20.18
C THR A 96 -28.85 58.59 21.69
N TRP A 97 -29.20 59.74 22.27
CA TRP A 97 -29.38 59.92 23.71
C TRP A 97 -30.85 60.12 24.03
N SER A 98 -31.36 59.47 25.09
CA SER A 98 -32.69 59.80 25.63
C SER A 98 -32.57 60.56 26.94
N ASP A 99 -33.22 61.72 27.02
CA ASP A 99 -33.08 62.71 28.09
C ASP A 99 -33.85 62.39 29.40
N SER A 100 -34.19 61.13 29.68
CA SER A 100 -35.19 60.85 30.72
C SER A 100 -34.69 60.73 32.16
N THR A 101 -33.37 60.59 32.44
CA THR A 101 -32.84 60.56 33.83
C THR A 101 -31.37 61.01 33.96
N ALA A 102 -30.96 61.41 35.17
CA ALA A 102 -29.61 61.87 35.55
C ALA A 102 -28.46 60.84 35.38
N SER A 103 -28.75 59.68 34.79
CA SER A 103 -27.78 58.70 34.29
C SER A 103 -28.23 58.30 32.89
N ALA A 104 -28.14 59.22 31.93
CA ALA A 104 -28.76 58.92 30.66
C ALA A 104 -27.97 57.86 29.86
N THR A 105 -28.76 56.94 29.33
CA THR A 105 -28.30 55.74 28.63
C THR A 105 -28.49 55.98 27.14
N ILE A 106 -27.54 55.55 26.33
CA ILE A 106 -27.65 55.60 24.87
C ILE A 106 -28.79 54.67 24.46
N THR A 107 -29.76 55.17 23.68
CA THR A 107 -30.98 54.41 23.35
C THR A 107 -30.94 53.64 22.05
N ALA A 108 -30.08 54.03 21.13
CA ALA A 108 -29.83 53.26 19.90
C ALA A 108 -28.44 53.61 19.33
N ALA A 109 -27.73 52.60 18.86
CA ALA A 109 -26.62 52.74 17.93
C ALA A 109 -27.11 52.36 16.54
N THR A 110 -27.02 53.27 15.58
CA THR A 110 -27.43 53.03 14.19
C THR A 110 -26.20 53.15 13.30
N PRO A 111 -26.01 52.28 12.30
CA PRO A 111 -24.94 52.48 11.33
C PRO A 111 -25.07 53.86 10.69
N LYS A 112 -23.95 54.57 10.55
CA LYS A 112 -23.94 55.83 9.80
C LYS A 112 -24.35 55.56 8.35
N ALA A 113 -24.91 56.56 7.67
CA ALA A 113 -25.33 56.43 6.28
C ALA A 113 -24.19 56.04 5.32
N ASP A 114 -22.95 56.39 5.66
CA ASP A 114 -21.71 56.06 4.95
C ASP A 114 -20.90 54.92 5.60
N ALA A 115 -21.38 54.35 6.71
CA ALA A 115 -20.74 53.21 7.33
C ALA A 115 -20.96 51.95 6.49
N PHE A 116 -19.90 51.15 6.36
CA PHE A 116 -19.94 49.88 5.65
C PHE A 116 -19.84 48.71 6.64
N PRO A 117 -20.46 47.56 6.33
CA PRO A 117 -20.27 46.34 7.09
C PRO A 117 -18.79 45.96 7.16
N LEU A 118 -18.30 45.65 8.36
CA LEU A 118 -16.96 45.10 8.53
C LEU A 118 -16.96 43.63 8.08
N TYR A 119 -15.96 43.22 7.32
CA TYR A 119 -15.75 41.82 6.93
C TYR A 119 -14.67 41.16 7.79
N ARG A 120 -14.77 39.84 7.93
CA ARG A 120 -13.78 39.04 8.68
C ARG A 120 -12.47 38.98 7.91
N ILE A 121 -11.34 39.17 8.56
CA ILE A 121 -10.00 39.04 7.95
C ILE A 121 -9.53 37.57 7.93
N LEU A 122 -8.66 37.24 6.98
CA LEU A 122 -8.00 35.93 6.93
C LEU A 122 -6.72 35.96 7.78
N TYR A 123 -6.69 35.16 8.85
CA TYR A 123 -5.54 35.08 9.76
C TYR A 123 -4.61 33.90 9.48
N GLN A 124 -5.16 32.77 9.00
CA GLN A 124 -4.38 31.61 8.59
C GLN A 124 -5.06 30.88 7.43
N PHE A 125 -4.27 30.48 6.44
CA PHE A 125 -4.67 29.62 5.35
C PHE A 125 -3.86 28.32 5.41
N ARG A 126 -4.52 27.19 5.67
CA ARG A 126 -3.86 25.89 5.87
C ARG A 126 -4.22 24.94 4.74
N ILE A 127 -3.23 24.38 4.07
CA ILE A 127 -3.39 23.26 3.15
C ILE A 127 -3.09 21.96 3.89
N PHE A 128 -4.04 21.05 3.82
CA PHE A 128 -3.92 19.68 4.25
C PHE A 128 -3.92 18.76 3.04
N THR A 129 -2.89 17.94 2.93
CA THR A 129 -2.81 16.88 1.93
C THR A 129 -2.95 15.55 2.66
N SER A 130 -3.81 14.64 2.18
CA SER A 130 -4.12 13.43 2.92
C SER A 130 -2.95 12.43 2.94
N PRO A 131 -2.96 11.47 3.90
CA PRO A 131 -1.84 10.58 4.14
C PRO A 131 -1.29 9.75 2.98
N ALA A 132 -2.10 9.50 1.94
CA ALA A 132 -1.75 8.64 0.82
C ALA A 132 -1.37 9.41 -0.47
N GLN A 133 -1.14 10.72 -0.41
CA GLN A 133 -1.26 11.58 -1.61
C GLN A 133 0.02 12.21 -2.14
N TYR A 134 -0.03 12.51 -3.43
CA TYR A 134 0.86 13.41 -4.16
C TYR A 134 0.21 14.79 -4.34
N PHE A 135 0.88 15.85 -3.91
CA PHE A 135 0.47 17.24 -4.09
C PHE A 135 1.59 18.05 -4.74
N GLU A 136 1.28 18.83 -5.77
CA GLU A 136 2.29 19.56 -6.53
C GLU A 136 1.83 20.97 -6.91
N VAL A 137 2.74 21.92 -6.77
CA VAL A 137 2.67 23.26 -7.38
C VAL A 137 3.93 23.44 -8.21
N THR A 138 3.79 23.45 -9.54
CA THR A 138 4.93 23.52 -10.47
C THR A 138 5.57 24.91 -10.48
N PRO A 139 6.81 25.08 -11.01
CA PRO A 139 7.43 26.40 -11.15
C PRO A 139 6.64 27.38 -12.05
N ASN A 140 5.75 26.86 -12.90
CA ASN A 140 4.94 27.68 -13.79
C ASN A 140 3.65 28.17 -13.14
N CYS A 141 3.33 27.71 -11.93
CA CYS A 141 2.14 28.11 -11.19
C CYS A 141 2.45 29.23 -10.19
N ASN A 142 1.61 30.26 -10.18
CA ASN A 142 1.60 31.28 -9.14
C ASN A 142 0.46 30.97 -8.17
N MET A 143 0.76 30.34 -7.05
CA MET A 143 -0.20 30.15 -5.96
C MET A 143 0.08 31.14 -4.83
N GLY A 144 -0.96 31.81 -4.33
CA GLY A 144 -0.82 32.69 -3.18
C GLY A 144 -2.15 33.26 -2.71
N THR A 145 -2.05 34.31 -1.89
CA THR A 145 -3.18 35.00 -1.29
C THR A 145 -3.10 36.50 -1.58
N THR A 146 -4.24 37.19 -1.65
CA THR A 146 -4.25 38.66 -1.67
C THR A 146 -4.10 39.20 -0.25
N THR A 147 -3.23 40.19 -0.04
CA THR A 147 -3.16 40.94 1.21
C THR A 147 -4.21 42.05 1.19
N ALA A 148 -5.39 41.83 1.77
CA ALA A 148 -6.31 42.92 2.07
C ALA A 148 -6.12 43.38 3.53
N SER A 149 -6.57 44.59 3.84
CA SER A 149 -6.52 45.13 5.20
C SER A 149 -7.84 45.82 5.50
N GLU A 150 -8.42 45.53 6.66
CA GLU A 150 -9.61 46.23 7.16
C GLU A 150 -9.23 47.08 8.38
N THR A 151 -8.74 48.29 8.09
CA THR A 151 -8.22 49.19 9.12
C THR A 151 -9.28 49.69 10.08
N ALA A 152 -10.57 49.68 9.69
CA ALA A 152 -11.65 50.14 10.56
C ALA A 152 -11.87 49.22 11.79
N LEU A 153 -11.36 47.97 11.75
CA LEU A 153 -11.37 47.08 12.93
C LEU A 153 -10.49 47.57 14.09
N LYS A 154 -9.45 48.36 13.79
CA LYS A 154 -8.55 48.93 14.80
C LYS A 154 -9.25 49.97 15.66
N ASP A 155 -10.11 50.77 15.07
CA ASP A 155 -10.73 51.91 15.77
C ASP A 155 -12.19 51.61 16.17
N HIS A 156 -12.66 50.36 15.97
CA HIS A 156 -14.01 49.94 16.31
C HIS A 156 -14.23 49.85 17.82
N ASP A 157 -15.40 50.33 18.26
CA ASP A 157 -15.79 50.60 19.65
C ASP A 157 -15.85 49.39 20.59
N VAL A 158 -15.80 48.19 20.02
CA VAL A 158 -15.85 46.91 20.72
C VAL A 158 -14.63 46.03 20.44
N TYR A 159 -14.04 46.17 19.25
CA TYR A 159 -13.04 45.22 18.76
C TYR A 159 -11.60 45.74 18.90
N ASN A 160 -11.38 47.05 18.72
CA ASN A 160 -10.15 47.80 18.98
C ASN A 160 -8.82 47.00 18.96
N TYR A 161 -8.50 46.36 17.83
CA TYR A 161 -7.31 45.50 17.73
C TYR A 161 -6.04 46.30 17.46
N THR A 162 -5.04 46.20 18.34
CA THR A 162 -3.79 46.95 18.22
C THR A 162 -2.73 46.31 17.31
N SER A 163 -2.86 45.03 16.92
CA SER A 163 -1.81 44.28 16.21
C SER A 163 -2.20 43.59 14.87
N ASN A 164 -3.48 43.39 14.56
CA ASN A 164 -3.92 42.46 13.49
C ASN A 164 -4.92 43.04 12.46
N TYR A 165 -4.71 44.25 11.91
CA TYR A 165 -5.63 44.84 10.90
C TYR A 165 -5.29 44.51 9.43
N LYS A 166 -4.24 43.72 9.21
CA LYS A 166 -3.89 43.17 7.88
C LYS A 166 -4.31 41.70 7.86
N ASP A 167 -4.74 41.20 6.71
CA ASP A 167 -4.77 39.75 6.46
C ASP A 167 -3.36 39.22 6.68
N ILE A 168 -3.15 38.55 7.81
CA ILE A 168 -1.91 37.80 8.02
C ILE A 168 -2.11 36.54 7.19
N ASN A 169 -1.54 36.55 5.99
CA ASN A 169 -1.74 35.47 5.03
C ASN A 169 -0.79 34.31 5.26
N GLN A 170 -0.84 33.75 6.47
CA GLN A 170 0.00 32.61 6.81
C GLN A 170 -0.47 31.39 6.05
N PHE A 171 0.23 31.11 4.96
CA PHE A 171 0.09 29.87 4.22
C PHE A 171 0.85 28.77 4.95
N TYR A 172 0.14 27.77 5.48
CA TYR A 172 0.70 26.58 6.11
C TYR A 172 0.48 25.36 5.21
N LEU A 173 1.52 24.59 4.95
CA LEU A 173 1.39 23.27 4.33
C LEU A 173 1.55 22.17 5.39
N HIS A 174 0.53 21.35 5.57
CA HIS A 174 0.56 20.13 6.36
C HIS A 174 0.81 18.94 5.42
N PRO A 175 2.03 18.40 5.38
CA PRO A 175 2.43 17.47 4.34
C PRO A 175 1.78 16.09 4.49
N GLY A 176 1.31 15.56 3.37
CA GLY A 176 0.90 14.18 3.15
C GLY A 176 2.09 13.33 2.72
N LYS A 177 1.89 12.29 1.90
CA LYS A 177 2.98 11.39 1.49
C LYS A 177 4.07 12.09 0.66
N THR A 178 3.69 12.76 -0.43
CA THR A 178 4.64 13.46 -1.31
C THR A 178 4.12 14.85 -1.65
N ASN A 179 4.93 15.87 -1.41
CA ASN A 179 4.59 17.26 -1.69
C ASN A 179 5.71 17.90 -2.49
N VAL A 180 5.39 18.54 -3.61
CA VAL A 180 6.33 19.24 -4.48
C VAL A 180 5.95 20.71 -4.56
N ILE A 181 6.80 21.56 -3.99
CA ILE A 181 6.59 23.00 -3.88
C ILE A 181 7.65 23.71 -4.72
N HIS A 182 7.36 23.86 -6.01
CA HIS A 182 8.28 24.50 -6.97
C HIS A 182 7.81 25.86 -7.45
N GLY A 183 6.55 26.22 -7.23
CA GLY A 183 6.02 27.56 -7.48
C GLY A 183 5.19 28.12 -6.33
N GLY A 184 4.76 29.37 -6.49
CA GLY A 184 3.94 30.10 -5.52
C GLY A 184 4.69 30.83 -4.41
N ARG A 185 3.92 31.58 -3.62
CA ARG A 185 4.39 32.36 -2.46
C ARG A 185 3.78 31.81 -1.19
N TRP A 186 4.64 31.23 -0.37
CA TRP A 186 4.31 30.56 0.87
C TRP A 186 4.73 31.46 2.04
N GLU A 187 3.99 31.45 3.14
CA GLU A 187 4.48 32.14 4.34
C GLU A 187 5.31 31.16 5.17
N ILE A 188 4.74 30.01 5.50
CA ILE A 188 5.33 29.02 6.40
C ILE A 188 5.15 27.60 5.82
N VAL A 189 6.25 26.90 5.56
CA VAL A 189 6.20 25.44 5.31
C VAL A 189 6.49 24.74 6.64
N SER A 190 5.51 24.02 7.21
CA SER A 190 5.66 23.38 8.52
C SER A 190 4.65 22.27 8.81
N PRO A 191 5.07 21.13 9.40
CA PRO A 191 4.16 20.12 9.92
C PRO A 191 3.53 20.60 11.24
N MET A 192 2.33 21.19 11.18
CA MET A 192 1.59 21.66 12.36
C MET A 192 0.56 20.64 12.86
N GLY A 193 0.47 20.49 14.19
CA GLY A 193 -0.22 19.43 14.92
C GLY A 193 -1.74 19.46 14.93
N THR A 194 -2.37 19.04 13.84
CA THR A 194 -3.76 18.51 13.89
C THR A 194 -3.87 17.06 13.42
N GLY A 195 -2.75 16.39 13.12
CA GLY A 195 -2.70 14.97 12.73
C GLY A 195 -1.27 14.45 12.63
N SER A 196 -1.10 13.12 12.64
CA SER A 196 0.19 12.46 12.44
C SER A 196 0.67 12.61 11.00
N VAL A 197 1.96 12.87 10.82
CA VAL A 197 2.60 12.85 9.49
C VAL A 197 2.69 11.38 9.05
N PRO A 198 2.27 11.04 7.82
CA PRO A 198 2.41 9.68 7.30
C PRO A 198 3.87 9.25 7.31
N ASP A 199 4.13 7.99 7.65
CA ASP A 199 5.51 7.51 7.67
C ASP A 199 6.12 7.54 6.26
N GLY A 200 7.37 8.04 6.14
CA GLY A 200 8.06 8.20 4.86
C GLY A 200 7.53 9.36 4.00
N SER A 201 7.03 10.42 4.64
CA SER A 201 6.60 11.64 3.96
C SER A 201 7.78 12.45 3.43
N ILE A 202 7.64 13.04 2.23
CA ILE A 202 8.67 13.87 1.60
C ILE A 202 8.07 15.20 1.11
N VAL A 203 8.80 16.29 1.36
CA VAL A 203 8.48 17.65 0.89
C VAL A 203 9.66 18.20 0.11
N TYR A 204 9.49 18.37 -1.21
CA TYR A 204 10.42 19.02 -2.10
C TYR A 204 10.13 20.52 -2.17
N ILE A 205 11.17 21.34 -2.01
CA ILE A 205 11.11 22.80 -2.06
C ILE A 205 12.16 23.27 -3.06
N GLY A 206 11.72 23.93 -4.13
CA GLY A 206 12.55 24.21 -5.30
C GLY A 206 11.94 25.25 -6.24
N GLY A 207 12.39 25.25 -7.49
CA GLY A 207 11.91 26.13 -8.54
C GLY A 207 11.97 27.61 -8.17
N ASN A 208 10.87 28.34 -8.41
CA ASN A 208 10.72 29.76 -8.04
C ASN A 208 9.82 29.96 -6.81
N ALA A 209 9.52 28.89 -6.06
CA ALA A 209 8.75 28.98 -4.83
C ALA A 209 9.47 29.87 -3.81
N THR A 210 8.73 30.80 -3.22
CA THR A 210 9.26 31.66 -2.15
C THR A 210 8.60 31.30 -0.83
N ALA A 211 9.35 31.25 0.27
CA ALA A 211 8.73 31.29 1.59
C ALA A 211 9.42 32.21 2.59
N THR A 212 8.63 32.77 3.50
CA THR A 212 9.16 33.68 4.54
C THR A 212 9.84 32.94 5.68
N SER A 213 9.44 31.69 5.95
CA SER A 213 10.14 30.80 6.87
C SER A 213 9.83 29.33 6.62
N PHE A 214 10.86 28.49 6.73
CA PHE A 214 10.70 27.07 7.00
C PHE A 214 10.62 26.84 8.51
N ARG A 215 9.72 25.94 8.95
CA ARG A 215 9.68 25.47 10.33
C ARG A 215 9.62 23.95 10.41
N GLY A 216 10.44 23.38 11.29
CA GLY A 216 10.44 21.96 11.63
C GLY A 216 9.13 21.48 12.25
N PRO A 217 9.00 20.17 12.49
CA PRO A 217 7.83 19.59 13.12
C PRO A 217 7.68 20.12 14.56
N TYR A 218 6.43 20.33 14.97
CA TYR A 218 6.05 20.77 16.32
C TYR A 218 5.18 19.73 17.03
N ASP A 219 5.23 19.69 18.37
CA ASP A 219 4.53 18.71 19.19
C ASP A 219 3.44 19.28 20.11
N ASN A 220 2.30 18.57 20.13
CA ASN A 220 1.41 18.43 21.27
C ASN A 220 1.24 16.90 21.52
N ALA A 221 2.27 16.27 22.08
CA ALA A 221 2.39 14.93 22.65
C ALA A 221 2.39 13.62 21.79
N VAL A 222 2.39 13.59 20.44
CA VAL A 222 2.22 12.26 19.75
C VAL A 222 2.80 12.05 18.33
N ASN A 223 3.54 13.00 17.75
CA ASN A 223 4.00 12.82 16.36
C ASN A 223 5.17 11.82 16.24
N THR A 224 4.89 10.64 15.66
CA THR A 224 5.87 9.60 15.29
C THR A 224 5.86 9.40 13.76
N GLY A 225 6.98 8.95 13.19
CA GLY A 225 7.14 8.69 11.75
C GLY A 225 8.42 9.31 11.17
N ASN A 226 8.68 9.04 9.88
CA ASN A 226 9.79 9.60 9.11
C ASN A 226 9.33 10.72 8.17
N LEU A 227 9.99 11.88 8.23
CA LEU A 227 9.72 13.04 7.39
C LEU A 227 11.01 13.58 6.76
N THR A 228 11.00 13.80 5.45
CA THR A 228 12.14 14.37 4.72
C THR A 228 11.78 15.70 4.07
N PHE A 229 12.60 16.72 4.30
CA PHE A 229 12.57 17.98 3.55
C PHE A 229 13.73 18.01 2.57
N VAL A 230 13.45 18.27 1.30
CA VAL A 230 14.47 18.37 0.25
C VAL A 230 14.46 19.79 -0.30
N PHE A 231 15.52 20.54 -0.02
CA PHE A 231 15.80 21.81 -0.68
C PHE A 231 16.58 21.51 -1.95
N ASP A 232 15.85 21.27 -3.04
CA ASP A 232 16.40 20.72 -4.26
C ASP A 232 17.20 21.74 -5.08
N ASP A 233 17.99 21.25 -6.03
CA ASP A 233 18.89 22.02 -6.89
C ASP A 233 18.18 22.90 -7.92
N THR A 234 16.86 22.75 -8.08
CA THR A 234 16.05 23.60 -8.96
C THR A 234 15.72 24.95 -8.33
N CYS A 235 16.01 25.15 -7.05
CA CYS A 235 15.72 26.40 -6.34
C CYS A 235 16.47 27.60 -6.97
N THR A 236 15.71 28.58 -7.44
CA THR A 236 16.19 29.79 -8.15
C THR A 236 16.14 31.05 -7.31
N VAL A 237 15.50 31.01 -6.14
CA VAL A 237 15.26 32.16 -5.25
C VAL A 237 15.81 31.90 -3.85
N PRO A 238 16.41 32.91 -3.18
CA PRO A 238 16.91 32.73 -1.83
C PRO A 238 15.81 32.34 -0.84
N TYR A 239 16.07 31.30 -0.06
CA TYR A 239 15.18 30.80 0.96
C TYR A 239 15.84 30.90 2.34
N VAL A 240 15.10 31.38 3.34
CA VAL A 240 15.59 31.52 4.72
C VAL A 240 14.76 30.68 5.68
N ALA A 241 15.37 29.68 6.33
CA ALA A 241 14.74 28.97 7.43
C ALA A 241 14.82 29.77 8.73
N GLY A 242 13.67 29.96 9.39
CA GLY A 242 13.60 30.66 10.67
C GLY A 242 13.69 29.75 11.89
N ASP A 243 13.34 28.47 11.73
CA ASP A 243 13.17 27.52 12.84
C ASP A 243 13.14 26.05 12.36
N PRO A 244 14.27 25.45 11.94
CA PRO A 244 14.27 24.08 11.40
C PRO A 244 13.86 22.98 12.38
N PHE A 245 13.75 23.29 13.69
CA PHE A 245 13.44 22.33 14.74
C PHE A 245 12.04 22.51 15.37
N GLY A 246 11.29 23.54 14.98
CA GLY A 246 9.94 23.84 15.52
C GLY A 246 9.94 24.53 16.90
N TRP A 247 11.09 25.04 17.35
CA TRP A 247 11.31 25.53 18.71
C TRP A 247 10.58 26.85 19.03
N ARG A 248 10.36 27.72 18.04
CA ARG A 248 9.72 29.04 18.25
C ARG A 248 8.27 28.93 18.72
N TRP A 249 7.63 27.78 18.57
CA TRP A 249 6.27 27.57 19.07
C TRP A 249 6.25 27.11 20.52
N THR A 250 7.33 26.49 21.01
CA THR A 250 7.45 26.04 22.40
C THR A 250 8.19 27.04 23.29
N ASN A 251 8.83 28.07 22.70
CA ASN A 251 9.80 28.93 23.36
C ASN A 251 10.96 28.16 24.03
N LYS A 252 11.19 26.91 23.64
CA LYS A 252 12.36 26.12 24.06
C LYS A 252 13.54 26.54 23.17
N TYR A 253 14.74 26.64 23.72
CA TYR A 253 15.97 26.95 22.98
C TYR A 253 16.15 25.97 21.79
N PRO A 254 16.87 26.28 20.68
CA PRO A 254 16.77 25.60 19.37
C PRO A 254 17.14 24.11 19.37
N TRP A 255 16.26 23.27 19.91
CA TRP A 255 16.38 21.83 20.00
C TRP A 255 15.16 21.18 19.37
N PRO A 256 15.30 19.93 18.87
CA PRO A 256 14.18 19.09 18.50
C PRO A 256 13.05 19.10 19.53
N THR A 257 11.83 19.35 19.06
CA THR A 257 10.64 19.34 19.94
C THR A 257 9.77 18.09 19.77
N THR A 258 10.17 17.10 18.96
CA THR A 258 9.32 15.95 18.58
C THR A 258 10.08 14.61 18.56
N ASN A 259 9.35 13.49 18.62
CA ASN A 259 9.88 12.13 18.47
C ASN A 259 9.91 11.65 17.01
N MET A 260 9.70 12.56 16.05
CA MET A 260 9.71 12.27 14.62
C MET A 260 11.15 12.19 14.12
N ASN A 261 11.43 11.19 13.29
CA ASN A 261 12.67 11.15 12.55
C ASN A 261 12.58 12.16 11.40
N THR A 262 13.44 13.17 11.41
CA THR A 262 13.41 14.28 10.44
C THR A 262 14.73 14.34 9.68
N GLU A 263 14.68 14.21 8.36
CA GLU A 263 15.84 14.44 7.47
C GLU A 263 15.67 15.77 6.72
N ILE A 264 16.70 16.61 6.75
CA ILE A 264 16.78 17.83 5.96
C ILE A 264 17.90 17.67 4.94
N VAL A 265 17.54 17.57 3.66
CA VAL A 265 18.43 17.36 2.52
C VAL A 265 18.68 18.69 1.82
N MET A 266 19.96 19.09 1.77
CA MET A 266 20.42 20.33 1.14
C MET A 266 21.10 20.03 -0.20
N LEU A 267 20.43 20.37 -1.30
CA LEU A 267 20.98 20.27 -2.66
C LEU A 267 21.26 21.65 -3.28
N SER A 268 20.64 22.73 -2.77
CA SER A 268 20.80 24.09 -3.33
C SER A 268 21.56 25.07 -2.45
N ASN A 269 22.37 25.90 -3.12
CA ASN A 269 23.08 27.04 -2.53
C ASN A 269 22.18 28.25 -2.21
N GLN A 270 20.91 28.24 -2.68
CA GLN A 270 19.97 29.34 -2.46
C GLN A 270 19.33 29.32 -1.06
N PHE A 271 19.51 28.24 -0.30
CA PHE A 271 19.01 28.14 1.06
C PHE A 271 20.01 28.72 2.09
N SER A 272 19.49 29.22 3.21
CA SER A 272 20.24 29.69 4.37
C SER A 272 19.43 29.59 5.66
N PHE A 273 20.11 29.46 6.80
CA PHE A 273 19.50 29.65 8.12
C PHE A 273 19.42 31.16 8.44
N GLY A 274 18.31 31.61 9.03
CA GLY A 274 18.09 33.02 9.38
C GLY A 274 18.99 33.53 10.50
N THR A 275 19.25 34.83 10.51
CA THR A 275 20.24 35.54 11.37
C THR A 275 19.95 35.54 12.88
N GLY A 276 18.85 34.94 13.34
CA GLY A 276 18.52 34.72 14.75
C GLY A 276 18.76 33.29 15.24
N ILE A 277 19.15 32.38 14.36
CA ILE A 277 19.59 31.02 14.70
C ILE A 277 21.09 31.09 15.02
N SER A 278 21.47 31.96 15.97
CA SER A 278 22.86 32.02 16.45
C SER A 278 23.13 30.79 17.30
N LEU A 279 23.68 29.77 16.65
CA LEU A 279 24.07 28.47 17.21
C LEU A 279 25.43 28.52 17.91
N THR A 280 26.01 29.71 18.05
CA THR A 280 27.12 29.96 18.96
C THR A 280 26.53 30.35 20.30
N ALA A 281 26.84 29.57 21.34
CA ALA A 281 26.49 29.85 22.72
C ALA A 281 26.94 31.27 23.08
N THR A 282 26.06 32.25 22.92
CA THR A 282 26.31 33.61 23.39
C THR A 282 25.97 33.57 24.87
N SER A 283 26.96 33.17 25.68
CA SER A 283 27.11 33.42 27.11
C SER A 283 25.83 33.87 27.83
N GLY A 284 24.89 32.95 28.00
CA GLY A 284 23.65 33.15 28.71
C GLY A 284 23.16 31.79 29.16
N ILE A 285 23.59 31.38 30.35
CA ILE A 285 23.14 30.14 30.97
C ILE A 285 21.64 30.29 31.22
N VAL A 286 20.82 29.66 30.39
CA VAL A 286 19.45 29.28 30.78
C VAL A 286 19.57 27.88 31.37
N THR A 287 19.49 27.79 32.69
CA THR A 287 19.36 26.52 33.41
C THR A 287 17.92 26.06 33.23
N ILE A 288 17.67 25.07 32.38
CA ILE A 288 16.37 24.40 32.33
C ILE A 288 16.30 23.48 33.56
N SER A 289 15.45 23.82 34.53
CA SER A 289 15.38 23.15 35.83
C SER A 289 14.38 21.98 35.91
N SER A 290 14.02 21.35 34.79
CA SER A 290 13.23 20.10 34.82
C SER A 290 13.59 19.18 33.65
N VAL A 291 13.67 17.88 33.96
CA VAL A 291 14.32 16.81 33.20
C VAL A 291 13.29 16.01 32.36
N ASP A 292 12.12 16.58 32.06
CA ASP A 292 10.97 15.75 31.64
C ASP A 292 10.77 15.53 30.14
N TYR A 293 11.73 15.90 29.28
CA TYR A 293 11.59 15.70 27.82
C TYR A 293 12.85 15.16 27.17
N LEU A 294 13.14 13.86 27.40
CA LEU A 294 14.02 13.08 26.54
C LEU A 294 13.24 12.72 25.26
N MET A 295 13.31 13.57 24.25
CA MET A 295 12.74 13.26 22.93
C MET A 295 13.69 12.29 22.19
N THR A 296 13.13 11.29 21.51
CA THR A 296 13.87 10.14 20.94
C THR A 296 13.96 10.15 19.40
N GLY A 297 13.42 11.15 18.72
CA GLY A 297 13.46 11.24 17.25
C GLY A 297 14.87 11.56 16.74
N GLU A 298 15.27 10.94 15.63
CA GLU A 298 16.55 11.22 14.97
C GLU A 298 16.45 12.41 14.02
N TYR A 299 17.36 13.37 14.13
CA TYR A 299 17.41 14.55 13.27
C TYR A 299 18.65 14.50 12.39
N THR A 300 18.45 14.30 11.09
CA THR A 300 19.51 14.15 10.10
C THR A 300 19.64 15.40 9.24
N LEU A 301 20.87 15.92 9.15
CA LEU A 301 21.26 16.90 8.14
C LEU A 301 22.01 16.20 7.01
N THR A 302 21.52 16.31 5.78
CA THR A 302 22.14 15.73 4.59
C THR A 302 22.70 16.82 3.70
N LEU A 303 24.01 16.78 3.43
CA LEU A 303 24.73 17.74 2.60
C LEU A 303 25.21 17.09 1.30
N SER A 304 24.97 17.76 0.19
CA SER A 304 25.35 17.29 -1.15
C SER A 304 26.64 17.93 -1.67
N GLY A 305 27.34 17.22 -2.56
CA GLY A 305 28.48 17.76 -3.32
C GLY A 305 28.10 18.89 -4.29
N LEU A 306 26.80 19.10 -4.54
CA LEU A 306 26.28 20.24 -5.30
C LEU A 306 26.41 21.59 -4.56
N LEU A 307 26.64 21.55 -3.24
CA LEU A 307 26.83 22.74 -2.41
C LEU A 307 28.25 23.29 -2.55
N SER A 308 28.37 24.62 -2.48
CA SER A 308 29.65 25.29 -2.28
C SER A 308 30.22 25.00 -0.88
N ASP A 309 31.55 25.01 -0.74
CA ASP A 309 32.20 24.70 0.54
C ASP A 309 31.81 25.65 1.67
N GLU A 310 31.65 26.95 1.33
CA GLU A 310 31.14 27.96 2.26
C GLU A 310 29.76 27.57 2.80
N LYS A 311 28.86 27.12 1.90
CA LYS A 311 27.49 26.75 2.29
C LYS A 311 27.44 25.51 3.17
N LYS A 312 28.22 24.48 2.85
CA LYS A 312 28.23 23.23 3.63
C LYS A 312 28.51 23.50 5.11
N THR A 313 29.50 24.33 5.42
CA THR A 313 29.85 24.67 6.80
C THR A 313 28.82 25.59 7.48
N SER A 314 28.19 26.49 6.71
CA SER A 314 27.14 27.38 7.22
C SER A 314 25.87 26.67 7.71
N PHE A 315 25.65 25.41 7.29
CA PHE A 315 24.50 24.61 7.70
C PHE A 315 24.71 23.79 8.97
N LEU A 316 25.94 23.73 9.49
CA LEU A 316 26.24 22.98 10.70
C LEU A 316 25.57 23.66 11.90
N ALA A 317 24.80 22.88 12.66
CA ALA A 317 23.98 23.38 13.76
C ALA A 317 23.87 22.36 14.89
N ASN A 318 23.89 22.85 16.14
CA ASN A 318 23.51 22.06 17.31
C ASN A 318 22.02 21.69 17.22
N GLY A 319 21.68 20.43 17.52
CA GLY A 319 20.32 19.90 17.43
C GLY A 319 20.16 18.70 16.49
N PHE A 320 21.08 18.52 15.53
CA PHE A 320 21.11 17.34 14.67
C PHE A 320 21.90 16.20 15.32
N THR A 321 21.38 14.98 15.25
CA THR A 321 22.06 13.75 15.72
C THR A 321 22.93 13.14 14.63
N THR A 322 22.57 13.32 13.35
CA THR A 322 23.23 12.68 12.22
C THR A 322 23.65 13.70 11.16
N LEU A 323 24.91 13.63 10.72
CA LEU A 323 25.41 14.38 9.56
C LEU A 323 25.69 13.40 8.42
N LYS A 324 24.99 13.56 7.30
CA LYS A 324 25.09 12.69 6.13
C LYS A 324 25.65 13.42 4.93
N LEU A 325 26.61 12.81 4.23
CA LEU A 325 27.23 13.35 3.01
C LEU A 325 26.82 12.49 1.80
N ILE A 326 26.37 13.12 0.71
CA ILE A 326 25.91 12.47 -0.53
C ILE A 326 26.44 13.17 -1.78
N ASN A 327 26.31 12.54 -2.95
CA ASN A 327 26.69 13.07 -4.26
C ASN A 327 28.16 13.54 -4.31
N ASN A 328 29.09 12.67 -3.90
CA ASN A 328 30.53 12.96 -3.85
C ASN A 328 30.87 14.19 -2.97
N CYS A 329 30.14 14.39 -1.88
CA CYS A 329 30.36 15.53 -0.99
C CYS A 329 31.63 15.34 -0.18
N SER A 330 32.58 16.25 -0.33
CA SER A 330 33.70 16.41 0.58
C SER A 330 33.42 17.58 1.52
N LEU A 331 33.50 17.34 2.83
CA LEU A 331 33.31 18.36 3.87
C LEU A 331 34.55 18.45 4.76
N THR A 332 35.22 19.61 4.72
CA THR A 332 36.24 19.96 5.72
C THR A 332 35.57 20.60 6.93
N ILE A 333 35.82 20.05 8.12
CA ILE A 333 35.16 20.48 9.35
C ILE A 333 36.17 20.57 10.49
N ASN A 334 35.98 21.57 11.36
CA ASN A 334 36.61 21.55 12.69
C ASN A 334 35.77 20.61 13.56
N PRO A 335 36.36 19.52 14.10
CA PRO A 335 35.66 18.62 15.01
C PRO A 335 34.92 19.32 16.17
N ASP A 336 35.40 20.47 16.65
CA ASP A 336 34.70 21.25 17.69
C ASP A 336 33.27 21.64 17.31
N LEU A 337 32.99 21.82 16.01
CA LEU A 337 31.65 22.12 15.49
C LEU A 337 30.69 20.91 15.54
N ILE A 338 31.21 19.70 15.72
CA ILE A 338 30.43 18.46 15.79
C ILE A 338 30.55 17.74 17.14
N ASN A 339 31.39 18.23 18.04
CA ASN A 339 31.71 17.62 19.33
C ASN A 339 30.91 18.20 20.50
N SER A 340 29.75 18.85 20.34
CA SER A 340 29.08 19.53 21.47
C SER A 340 28.77 18.56 22.64
N VAL A 341 29.50 18.67 23.76
CA VAL A 341 29.27 17.87 24.99
C VAL A 341 29.31 18.70 26.28
N SER A 342 29.12 20.01 26.22
CA SER A 342 29.16 20.85 27.42
C SER A 342 27.95 20.67 28.35
N LYS A 343 26.81 20.20 27.86
CA LYS A 343 25.58 20.02 28.66
C LYS A 343 24.86 18.70 28.35
N PRO A 344 24.09 18.13 29.30
CA PRO A 344 23.31 16.90 29.10
C PRO A 344 22.26 16.94 27.97
N GLN A 345 22.02 18.12 27.39
CA GLN A 345 20.97 18.37 26.39
C GLN A 345 21.53 18.99 25.08
N ASP A 346 22.87 19.08 24.93
CA ASP A 346 23.51 19.48 23.68
C ASP A 346 23.53 18.28 22.72
N VAL A 347 22.59 18.22 21.77
CA VAL A 347 22.57 17.19 20.72
C VAL A 347 23.60 17.56 19.65
N GLY A 348 24.82 17.02 19.77
CA GLY A 348 25.83 17.06 18.71
C GLY A 348 25.68 15.86 17.77
N TYR A 349 26.31 15.93 16.60
CA TYR A 349 26.31 14.82 15.64
C TYR A 349 26.98 13.58 16.26
N THR A 350 26.21 12.58 16.67
CA THR A 350 26.70 11.30 17.20
C THR A 350 26.97 10.31 16.07
N VAL A 351 26.25 10.46 14.95
CA VAL A 351 26.40 9.63 13.75
C VAL A 351 26.91 10.49 12.59
N LEU A 352 27.94 9.98 11.92
CA LEU A 352 28.48 10.50 10.67
C LEU A 352 28.15 9.47 9.58
N ALA A 353 27.39 9.88 8.57
CA ALA A 353 27.04 9.02 7.45
C ALA A 353 27.73 9.52 6.16
N VAL A 354 28.33 8.61 5.40
CA VAL A 354 28.98 8.93 4.13
C VAL A 354 28.48 8.00 3.04
N GLU A 355 27.95 8.57 1.96
CA GLU A 355 27.77 7.84 0.72
C GLU A 355 29.11 7.58 0.05
N ASP A 356 29.26 6.42 -0.59
CA ASP A 356 30.41 6.06 -1.39
C ASP A 356 30.77 7.15 -2.42
N GLY A 357 32.03 7.62 -2.35
CA GLY A 357 32.53 8.78 -3.08
C GLY A 357 32.52 10.10 -2.28
N SER A 358 31.83 10.15 -1.14
CA SER A 358 31.80 11.28 -0.20
C SER A 358 32.77 11.04 0.99
N SER A 359 33.25 12.12 1.61
CA SER A 359 34.20 12.00 2.72
C SER A 359 34.20 13.19 3.69
N PHE A 360 34.57 12.92 4.93
CA PHE A 360 34.87 13.94 5.92
C PHE A 360 36.37 14.26 5.93
N THR A 361 36.74 15.52 6.09
CA THR A 361 38.11 15.96 6.37
C THR A 361 38.13 16.67 7.71
N PHE A 362 38.86 16.14 8.69
CA PHE A 362 39.00 16.75 10.01
C PHE A 362 40.24 17.63 10.06
N SER A 363 40.01 18.93 10.27
CA SER A 363 41.07 19.94 10.38
C SER A 363 41.81 19.90 11.72
N GLN A 364 41.26 19.20 12.73
CA GLN A 364 41.86 18.98 14.05
C GLN A 364 41.56 17.57 14.55
N ALA A 365 42.04 17.23 15.75
CA ALA A 365 41.76 15.94 16.38
C ALA A 365 40.31 15.86 16.91
N LEU A 366 39.66 14.74 16.68
CA LEU A 366 38.37 14.39 17.25
C LEU A 366 38.54 14.08 18.74
N SER A 367 37.71 14.70 19.59
CA SER A 367 37.80 14.58 21.05
C SER A 367 36.74 13.68 21.67
N SER A 368 35.76 13.21 20.88
CA SER A 368 34.67 12.33 21.31
C SER A 368 34.38 11.23 20.29
N THR A 369 33.91 10.07 20.74
CA THR A 369 33.60 8.94 19.85
C THR A 369 32.35 9.23 19.01
N LYS A 370 32.39 8.87 17.72
CA LYS A 370 31.30 8.98 16.75
C LYS A 370 31.01 7.62 16.10
N THR A 371 29.76 7.38 15.73
CA THR A 371 29.39 6.23 14.89
C THR A 371 29.54 6.62 13.42
N LEU A 372 30.23 5.82 12.62
CA LEU A 372 30.36 5.99 11.18
C LEU A 372 29.46 5.00 10.45
N LYS A 373 28.58 5.51 9.59
CA LYS A 373 27.73 4.74 8.68
C LYS A 373 28.17 5.00 7.24
N ILE A 374 28.31 3.94 6.44
CA ILE A 374 28.69 4.02 5.03
C ILE A 374 27.51 3.57 4.18
N LEU A 375 27.12 4.37 3.20
CA LEU A 375 26.02 4.13 2.27
C LEU A 375 26.60 3.88 0.87
N LYS A 376 25.95 3.03 0.08
CA LYS A 376 26.32 2.88 -1.34
C LYS A 376 25.83 4.08 -2.14
N ASN A 377 26.57 4.41 -3.19
CA ASN A 377 26.08 5.27 -4.26
C ASN A 377 25.46 4.40 -5.36
N GLY A 378 24.14 4.28 -5.37
CA GLY A 378 23.42 3.36 -6.26
C GLY A 378 23.37 1.92 -5.75
N THR A 379 23.58 0.95 -6.62
CA THR A 379 23.34 -0.49 -6.32
C THR A 379 24.59 -1.30 -5.99
N ALA A 380 25.78 -0.76 -6.21
CA ALA A 380 27.05 -1.43 -5.99
C ALA A 380 28.06 -0.48 -5.34
N TRP A 381 29.15 -1.04 -4.80
CA TRP A 381 30.25 -0.24 -4.29
C TRP A 381 31.18 0.20 -5.44
N SER A 382 31.69 1.42 -5.36
CA SER A 382 32.62 2.01 -6.33
C SER A 382 33.97 1.32 -6.34
N SER A 383 34.38 0.77 -5.19
CA SER A 383 35.64 0.06 -5.01
C SER A 383 35.60 -0.82 -3.76
N LEU A 384 36.59 -1.71 -3.62
CA LEU A 384 36.76 -2.55 -2.42
C LEU A 384 37.24 -1.78 -1.18
N SER A 385 37.73 -0.55 -1.36
CA SER A 385 38.36 0.24 -0.30
C SER A 385 37.99 1.71 -0.48
N ILE A 386 37.02 2.16 0.31
CA ILE A 386 36.37 3.46 0.13
C ILE A 386 36.97 4.47 1.12
N PRO A 387 37.52 5.60 0.67
CA PRO A 387 38.02 6.63 1.57
C PRO A 387 36.85 7.36 2.22
N VAL A 388 36.80 7.35 3.56
CA VAL A 388 35.66 7.90 4.32
C VAL A 388 36.02 9.08 5.21
N ILE A 389 37.25 9.12 5.73
CA ILE A 389 37.75 10.21 6.61
C ILE A 389 39.20 10.55 6.25
N TYR A 390 39.50 11.83 6.08
CA TYR A 390 40.86 12.38 5.98
C TYR A 390 41.22 13.07 7.30
N THR A 391 42.34 12.68 7.91
CA THR A 391 42.81 13.24 9.18
C THR A 391 44.28 12.98 9.44
N SER A 392 44.95 13.92 10.11
CA SER A 392 46.30 13.74 10.67
C SER A 392 46.32 13.03 12.03
N GLN A 393 45.16 12.70 12.61
CA GLN A 393 45.07 12.05 13.92
C GLN A 393 45.36 10.55 13.81
N ALA A 394 46.55 10.13 14.25
CA ALA A 394 46.99 8.74 14.13
C ALA A 394 46.12 7.71 14.89
N ASN A 395 45.46 8.12 15.97
CA ASN A 395 44.59 7.26 16.78
C ASN A 395 43.10 7.44 16.49
N ILE A 396 42.73 7.93 15.29
CA ILE A 396 41.34 8.24 14.92
C ILE A 396 40.38 7.06 15.12
N LEU A 397 40.82 5.82 14.90
CA LEU A 397 39.97 4.63 15.06
C LEU A 397 39.49 4.40 16.51
N ASN A 398 40.12 5.01 17.51
CA ASN A 398 39.62 4.99 18.90
C ASN A 398 38.38 5.88 19.09
N TYR A 399 38.12 6.78 18.15
CA TYR A 399 37.04 7.76 18.18
C TYR A 399 35.99 7.50 17.10
N ILE A 400 36.11 6.42 16.33
CA ILE A 400 35.14 6.04 15.31
C ILE A 400 34.69 4.59 15.53
N THR A 401 33.40 4.40 15.74
CA THR A 401 32.76 3.08 15.78
C THR A 401 32.01 2.85 14.48
N LEU A 402 32.22 1.72 13.82
CA LEU A 402 31.48 1.37 12.61
C LEU A 402 30.04 0.97 12.97
N ASP A 403 29.05 1.48 12.24
CA ASP A 403 27.65 1.09 12.38
C ASP A 403 27.46 -0.43 12.19
N SER A 404 26.56 -1.04 12.95
CA SER A 404 26.37 -2.50 12.93
C SER A 404 25.95 -3.04 11.56
N SER A 405 25.23 -2.23 10.77
CA SER A 405 24.84 -2.61 9.40
C SER A 405 26.03 -2.64 8.42
N ASN A 406 27.10 -1.89 8.72
CA ASN A 406 28.33 -1.91 7.92
C ASN A 406 29.37 -2.91 8.48
N ALA A 407 29.38 -3.15 9.79
CA ALA A 407 30.33 -4.05 10.44
C ALA A 407 30.18 -5.53 10.01
N SER A 408 29.01 -5.92 9.50
CA SER A 408 28.80 -7.25 8.90
C SER A 408 29.35 -7.40 7.48
N ILE A 409 29.69 -6.29 6.81
CA ILE A 409 30.09 -6.22 5.40
C ILE A 409 31.59 -5.91 5.25
N GLY A 410 32.11 -5.04 6.11
CA GLY A 410 33.44 -4.44 5.98
C GLY A 410 34.08 -4.05 7.32
N VAL A 411 35.31 -3.54 7.24
CA VAL A 411 36.10 -3.07 8.39
C VAL A 411 36.73 -1.71 8.11
N LEU A 412 37.07 -0.97 9.17
CA LEU A 412 37.80 0.29 9.04
C LEU A 412 39.31 0.08 9.17
N ARG A 413 40.09 0.74 8.32
CA ARG A 413 41.56 0.74 8.36
C ARG A 413 42.10 2.16 8.21
N TYR A 414 43.03 2.54 9.06
CA TYR A 414 43.75 3.81 8.95
C TYR A 414 45.09 3.63 8.21
N ASP A 415 45.31 4.42 7.17
CA ASP A 415 46.57 4.53 6.43
C ASP A 415 47.31 5.81 6.88
N ALA A 416 48.32 5.63 7.73
CA ALA A 416 49.08 6.74 8.31
C ALA A 416 49.92 7.52 7.29
N ALA A 417 50.34 6.88 6.18
CA ALA A 417 51.13 7.55 5.15
C ALA A 417 50.27 8.53 4.33
N LYS A 418 48.99 8.20 4.15
CA LYS A 418 48.03 9.04 3.43
C LYS A 418 47.20 9.94 4.33
N GLY A 419 47.11 9.62 5.63
CA GLY A 419 46.21 10.29 6.56
C GLY A 419 44.74 10.00 6.25
N ILE A 420 44.41 8.77 5.85
CA ILE A 420 43.06 8.39 5.38
C ILE A 420 42.56 7.17 6.17
N VAL A 421 41.31 7.22 6.60
CA VAL A 421 40.54 6.04 7.02
C VAL A 421 39.79 5.50 5.80
N PHE A 422 40.04 4.23 5.50
CA PHE A 422 39.32 3.46 4.49
C PHE A 422 38.28 2.56 5.14
N TYR A 423 37.15 2.38 4.48
CA TYR A 423 36.22 1.28 4.71
C TYR A 423 36.52 0.19 3.68
N ASP A 424 37.09 -0.91 4.14
CA ASP A 424 37.46 -2.06 3.32
C ASP A 424 36.32 -3.09 3.34
N ILE A 425 35.77 -3.41 2.17
CA ILE A 425 34.69 -4.40 2.03
C ILE A 425 35.32 -5.80 2.04
N ILE A 426 34.94 -6.63 3.02
CA ILE A 426 35.51 -7.97 3.19
C ILE A 426 34.59 -9.08 2.69
N SER A 427 33.27 -8.84 2.72
CA SER A 427 32.27 -9.82 2.27
C SER A 427 31.74 -9.44 0.89
N THR A 428 32.52 -9.75 -0.14
CA THR A 428 32.22 -9.36 -1.53
C THR A 428 31.43 -10.43 -2.28
N ALA A 429 30.56 -10.02 -3.19
CA ALA A 429 29.85 -10.86 -4.14
C ALA A 429 30.02 -10.33 -5.57
N THR A 430 30.16 -11.22 -6.54
CA THR A 430 30.15 -10.89 -7.97
C THR A 430 29.12 -11.75 -8.69
N VAL A 431 28.58 -11.25 -9.80
CA VAL A 431 27.64 -12.01 -10.64
C VAL A 431 28.29 -12.34 -11.98
N SER A 432 28.10 -13.55 -12.47
CA SER A 432 28.53 -13.98 -13.79
C SER A 432 27.40 -14.69 -14.50
N TYR A 433 27.16 -14.33 -15.76
CA TYR A 433 26.14 -14.96 -16.58
C TYR A 433 26.75 -16.02 -17.48
N PHE A 434 26.08 -17.16 -17.58
CA PHE A 434 26.47 -18.28 -18.42
C PHE A 434 25.31 -18.68 -19.34
N LYS A 435 25.59 -18.98 -20.60
CA LYS A 435 24.56 -19.23 -21.62
C LYS A 435 23.87 -20.60 -21.54
N GLY A 436 24.32 -21.49 -20.65
CA GLY A 436 23.84 -22.88 -20.60
C GLY A 436 24.42 -23.75 -21.72
N GLU A 437 23.63 -24.68 -22.26
CA GLU A 437 23.97 -25.61 -23.37
C GLU A 437 24.68 -24.93 -24.56
N THR A 438 25.15 -25.69 -25.55
CA THR A 438 25.81 -25.20 -26.78
C THR A 438 24.90 -24.37 -27.69
N ALA A 439 24.39 -23.24 -27.18
CA ALA A 439 23.83 -22.15 -27.95
C ALA A 439 24.99 -21.38 -28.59
N GLU A 440 25.40 -21.80 -29.79
CA GLU A 440 26.34 -21.05 -30.60
C GLU A 440 25.70 -19.68 -30.94
N ASN A 441 26.47 -18.59 -30.76
CA ASN A 441 26.11 -17.20 -31.04
C ASN A 441 25.19 -16.44 -30.05
N VAL A 442 24.88 -16.97 -28.85
CA VAL A 442 24.21 -16.18 -27.79
C VAL A 442 25.22 -15.34 -27.01
N SER A 443 25.00 -14.03 -26.94
CA SER A 443 25.75 -13.13 -26.06
C SER A 443 25.02 -13.00 -24.72
N VAL A 444 25.71 -13.34 -23.62
CA VAL A 444 25.17 -13.19 -22.26
C VAL A 444 25.50 -11.82 -21.67
N PRO A 445 24.71 -11.33 -20.71
CA PRO A 445 25.01 -10.09 -20.01
C PRO A 445 26.38 -10.14 -19.33
N VAL A 446 27.03 -8.98 -19.25
CA VAL A 446 28.31 -8.83 -18.55
C VAL A 446 28.09 -7.91 -17.35
N ASP A 447 28.42 -8.39 -16.16
CA ASP A 447 28.46 -7.58 -14.96
C ASP A 447 29.88 -7.54 -14.40
N THR A 448 30.44 -6.33 -14.28
CA THR A 448 31.80 -6.10 -13.77
C THR A 448 31.78 -5.49 -12.37
N ARG A 449 30.61 -5.32 -11.76
CA ARG A 449 30.45 -4.67 -10.46
C ARG A 449 30.72 -5.64 -9.32
N VAL A 450 31.10 -5.08 -8.17
CA VAL A 450 31.26 -5.82 -6.92
C VAL A 450 30.18 -5.39 -5.94
N TYR A 451 29.51 -6.39 -5.39
CA TYR A 451 28.43 -6.28 -4.43
C TYR A 451 28.92 -6.71 -3.04
N ALA A 452 28.11 -6.43 -2.02
CA ALA A 452 28.25 -7.09 -0.73
C ALA A 452 27.45 -8.40 -0.72
N ALA A 453 27.89 -9.39 0.05
CA ALA A 453 27.05 -10.55 0.32
C ALA A 453 25.78 -10.12 1.07
N GLY A 454 24.64 -10.71 0.71
CA GLY A 454 23.31 -10.34 1.20
C GLY A 454 22.61 -9.26 0.36
N ASP A 455 23.29 -8.70 -0.65
CA ASP A 455 22.66 -7.73 -1.55
C ASP A 455 21.55 -8.40 -2.39
N LEU A 456 20.45 -7.65 -2.56
CA LEU A 456 19.45 -7.97 -3.58
C LEU A 456 19.98 -7.55 -4.95
N TYR A 457 19.91 -8.46 -5.90
CA TYR A 457 20.43 -8.29 -7.26
C TYR A 457 19.34 -8.59 -8.29
N GLY A 458 19.10 -7.64 -9.19
CA GLY A 458 18.16 -7.78 -10.29
C GLY A 458 18.78 -8.57 -11.44
N LEU A 459 18.13 -9.66 -11.84
CA LEU A 459 18.56 -10.50 -12.94
C LEU A 459 18.34 -9.82 -14.27
N SER A 460 19.25 -10.03 -15.22
CA SER A 460 19.14 -9.40 -16.53
C SER A 460 17.97 -9.98 -17.34
N GLY A 461 17.08 -9.12 -17.82
CA GLY A 461 16.07 -9.43 -18.83
C GLY A 461 16.58 -9.52 -20.27
N ALA A 462 17.90 -9.40 -20.53
CA ALA A 462 18.43 -9.28 -21.89
C ALA A 462 18.11 -10.47 -22.80
N LEU A 463 17.90 -11.66 -22.25
CA LEU A 463 17.55 -12.87 -23.00
C LEU A 463 16.04 -13.14 -23.04
N ALA A 464 15.18 -12.36 -22.38
CA ALA A 464 13.74 -12.65 -22.22
C ALA A 464 13.00 -12.90 -23.55
N ASN A 465 13.43 -12.25 -24.63
CA ASN A 465 12.84 -12.39 -25.96
C ASN A 465 13.71 -13.21 -26.94
N TYR A 466 14.75 -13.88 -26.44
CA TYR A 466 15.65 -14.66 -27.28
C TYR A 466 15.12 -16.07 -27.51
N THR A 467 15.11 -16.49 -28.77
CA THR A 467 14.80 -17.86 -29.19
C THR A 467 15.99 -18.44 -29.95
N LEU A 468 16.44 -19.64 -29.56
CA LEU A 468 17.47 -20.39 -30.27
C LEU A 468 16.96 -20.85 -31.64
N LEU A 469 17.88 -21.16 -32.57
CA LEU A 469 17.55 -21.68 -33.90
C LEU A 469 16.73 -22.98 -33.86
N GLU A 470 16.89 -23.76 -32.79
CA GLU A 470 16.13 -25.00 -32.51
C GLU A 470 14.75 -24.74 -31.88
N GLY A 471 14.30 -23.48 -31.77
CA GLY A 471 12.97 -23.11 -31.31
C GLY A 471 12.78 -23.11 -29.79
N LYS A 472 13.86 -23.31 -29.02
CA LYS A 472 13.87 -23.11 -27.56
C LYS A 472 13.87 -21.61 -27.24
N SER A 473 13.01 -21.18 -26.33
CA SER A 473 12.98 -19.81 -25.81
C SER A 473 13.69 -19.73 -24.46
N PHE A 474 14.20 -18.56 -24.09
CA PHE A 474 14.80 -18.35 -22.78
C PHE A 474 13.77 -18.53 -21.66
N GLY A 475 14.02 -19.46 -20.74
CA GLY A 475 13.13 -19.84 -19.64
C GLY A 475 13.43 -19.17 -18.30
N GLY A 476 14.54 -18.43 -18.19
CA GLY A 476 15.01 -17.81 -16.94
C GLY A 476 16.44 -18.20 -16.58
N TRP A 477 16.86 -17.84 -15.37
CA TRP A 477 18.21 -18.06 -14.85
C TRP A 477 18.19 -19.02 -13.67
N THR A 478 19.14 -19.97 -13.63
CA THR A 478 19.40 -20.76 -12.42
C THR A 478 20.68 -20.30 -11.76
N PHE A 479 20.65 -20.10 -10.45
CA PHE A 479 21.83 -19.76 -9.66
C PHE A 479 22.55 -21.01 -9.16
N ASN A 480 23.88 -20.99 -9.18
CA ASN A 480 24.69 -22.05 -8.56
C ASN A 480 24.41 -22.28 -7.06
N GLN A 481 23.75 -21.34 -6.39
CA GLN A 481 23.40 -21.39 -4.97
C GLN A 481 21.91 -21.71 -4.73
N ASN A 482 21.06 -21.67 -5.77
CA ASN A 482 19.64 -21.95 -5.68
C ASN A 482 19.20 -22.80 -6.89
N PRO A 483 18.74 -24.06 -6.69
CA PRO A 483 18.37 -24.93 -7.80
C PRO A 483 17.13 -24.50 -8.58
N GLY A 484 16.40 -23.48 -8.13
CA GLY A 484 15.24 -22.93 -8.85
C GLY A 484 15.60 -22.13 -10.11
N ILE A 485 14.62 -21.97 -10.99
CA ILE A 485 14.69 -21.06 -12.15
C ILE A 485 14.03 -19.74 -11.76
N ASP A 486 14.84 -18.69 -11.67
CA ASP A 486 14.40 -17.32 -11.44
C ASP A 486 14.08 -16.65 -12.78
N GLN A 487 12.94 -15.97 -12.85
CA GLN A 487 12.53 -15.26 -14.08
C GLN A 487 13.50 -14.12 -14.42
N ALA A 488 13.55 -13.72 -15.69
CA ALA A 488 14.22 -12.49 -16.10
C ALA A 488 13.67 -11.28 -15.29
N ASP A 489 14.55 -10.33 -14.95
CA ASP A 489 14.23 -9.12 -14.16
C ASP A 489 13.73 -9.37 -12.72
N SER A 490 13.68 -10.63 -12.27
CA SER A 490 13.45 -10.95 -10.85
C SER A 490 14.66 -10.60 -9.97
N THR A 491 14.47 -10.59 -8.65
CA THR A 491 15.55 -10.27 -7.70
C THR A 491 15.98 -11.49 -6.91
N VAL A 492 17.29 -11.69 -6.77
CA VAL A 492 17.88 -12.74 -5.95
C VAL A 492 18.78 -12.15 -4.87
N THR A 493 19.00 -12.88 -3.77
CA THR A 493 19.99 -12.50 -2.76
C THR A 493 21.34 -13.11 -3.10
N LEU A 494 22.38 -12.30 -3.19
CA LEU A 494 23.74 -12.76 -3.49
C LEU A 494 24.41 -13.36 -2.26
N ALA A 495 25.03 -14.53 -2.35
CA ALA A 495 25.98 -14.96 -1.32
C ALA A 495 27.41 -14.49 -1.63
N ALA A 496 28.28 -14.60 -0.63
CA ALA A 496 29.69 -14.25 -0.77
C ALA A 496 30.38 -15.08 -1.88
N GLY A 497 31.23 -14.43 -2.67
CA GLY A 497 31.93 -15.03 -3.80
C GLY A 497 31.22 -14.87 -5.15
N VAL A 498 31.41 -15.84 -6.06
CA VAL A 498 30.88 -15.78 -7.43
C VAL A 498 29.50 -16.44 -7.51
N ASN A 499 28.50 -15.63 -7.82
CA ASN A 499 27.13 -16.05 -8.07
C ASN A 499 26.97 -16.23 -9.59
N THR A 500 26.74 -17.47 -10.03
CA THR A 500 26.65 -17.79 -11.46
C THR A 500 25.20 -17.99 -11.87
N ALA A 501 24.70 -17.12 -12.75
CA ALA A 501 23.38 -17.21 -13.36
C ALA A 501 23.49 -17.95 -14.70
N THR A 502 22.97 -19.17 -14.77
CA THR A 502 22.97 -19.99 -15.99
C THR A 502 21.63 -19.89 -16.70
N ALA A 503 21.64 -19.57 -18.00
CA ALA A 503 20.44 -19.49 -18.81
C ALA A 503 19.82 -20.87 -19.01
N ASN A 504 18.51 -20.98 -18.76
CA ASN A 504 17.71 -22.16 -19.07
C ASN A 504 16.94 -21.96 -20.36
N TRP A 505 16.82 -23.04 -21.13
CA TRP A 505 16.18 -23.03 -22.45
C TRP A 505 14.95 -23.95 -22.44
N SER A 506 13.81 -23.40 -22.80
CA SER A 506 12.49 -24.02 -22.69
C SER A 506 11.81 -24.20 -24.04
N TYR A 507 10.99 -25.23 -24.21
CA TYR A 507 10.11 -25.34 -25.39
C TYR A 507 8.74 -24.70 -25.11
N LYS A 508 8.05 -24.30 -26.18
CA LYS A 508 6.66 -23.84 -26.08
C LYS A 508 5.69 -25.03 -26.05
N VAL A 509 4.70 -24.91 -25.16
CA VAL A 509 3.45 -25.68 -25.18
C VAL A 509 2.41 -24.80 -25.84
N PHE A 510 1.92 -25.21 -27.01
CA PHE A 510 0.83 -24.55 -27.72
C PHE A 510 -0.51 -25.00 -27.14
N LEU A 511 -1.37 -24.06 -26.80
CA LEU A 511 -2.71 -24.28 -26.29
C LEU A 511 -3.70 -24.00 -27.43
N GLU A 512 -4.22 -25.05 -28.03
CA GLU A 512 -5.15 -24.94 -29.16
C GLU A 512 -6.59 -25.03 -28.69
N SER A 513 -7.39 -24.00 -28.99
CA SER A 513 -8.81 -23.99 -28.64
C SER A 513 -9.66 -24.94 -29.49
N GLY A 514 -9.25 -25.19 -30.74
CA GLY A 514 -10.05 -25.92 -31.74
C GLY A 514 -11.23 -25.13 -32.31
N TYR A 515 -11.46 -23.89 -31.88
CA TYR A 515 -12.54 -23.02 -32.38
C TYR A 515 -11.96 -21.71 -32.92
N ALA A 516 -12.28 -21.37 -34.17
CA ALA A 516 -11.75 -20.17 -34.84
C ALA A 516 -12.09 -18.84 -34.13
N GLN A 517 -13.09 -18.84 -33.24
CA GLN A 517 -13.52 -17.69 -32.45
C GLN A 517 -12.78 -17.52 -31.12
N VAL A 518 -11.87 -18.46 -30.79
CA VAL A 518 -11.06 -18.42 -29.57
C VAL A 518 -9.60 -18.55 -29.98
N ASP A 519 -8.84 -17.48 -29.77
CA ASP A 519 -7.41 -17.47 -30.06
C ASP A 519 -6.70 -18.53 -29.20
N GLY A 520 -5.73 -19.21 -29.82
CA GLY A 520 -4.83 -20.10 -29.08
C GLY A 520 -3.91 -19.32 -28.15
N ASP A 521 -3.32 -20.01 -27.18
CA ASP A 521 -2.36 -19.44 -26.24
C ASP A 521 -1.09 -20.30 -26.19
N SER A 522 -0.06 -19.89 -25.45
CA SER A 522 1.12 -20.72 -25.23
C SER A 522 1.86 -20.34 -23.96
N PHE A 523 2.52 -21.32 -23.35
CA PHE A 523 3.48 -21.08 -22.28
C PHE A 523 4.78 -21.85 -22.56
N THR A 524 5.86 -21.52 -21.85
CA THR A 524 7.15 -22.19 -22.01
C THR A 524 7.47 -23.04 -20.80
N ALA A 525 8.03 -24.23 -21.02
CA ALA A 525 8.51 -25.10 -19.96
C ALA A 525 9.79 -25.85 -20.37
N VAL A 526 10.63 -26.16 -19.39
CA VAL A 526 11.97 -26.75 -19.60
C VAL A 526 11.84 -28.26 -19.85
N PRO A 527 12.55 -28.83 -20.84
CA PRO A 527 12.62 -30.27 -21.03
C PRO A 527 12.97 -31.03 -19.75
N GLY A 528 12.22 -32.10 -19.45
CA GLY A 528 12.40 -32.94 -18.27
C GLY A 528 11.71 -32.44 -17.00
N GLU A 529 11.23 -31.19 -16.98
CA GLU A 529 10.46 -30.66 -15.85
C GLU A 529 8.95 -30.92 -16.00
N GLU A 530 8.22 -30.91 -14.88
CA GLU A 530 6.76 -30.97 -14.87
C GLU A 530 6.15 -29.58 -15.15
N ALA A 531 5.38 -29.46 -16.22
CA ALA A 531 4.56 -28.30 -16.53
C ALA A 531 3.14 -28.47 -15.96
N VAL A 532 2.64 -27.47 -15.22
CA VAL A 532 1.24 -27.42 -14.78
C VAL A 532 0.37 -26.90 -15.91
N LEU A 533 -0.64 -27.66 -16.31
CA LEU A 533 -1.54 -27.25 -17.39
C LEU A 533 -2.52 -26.17 -16.92
N PRO A 534 -2.66 -25.05 -17.66
CA PRO A 534 -3.40 -23.90 -17.17
C PRO A 534 -4.92 -24.07 -17.34
N ASN A 535 -5.70 -23.18 -16.73
CA ASN A 535 -7.15 -23.08 -16.94
C ASN A 535 -7.53 -21.86 -17.82
N THR A 536 -6.66 -21.46 -18.76
CA THR A 536 -6.75 -20.21 -19.55
C THR A 536 -8.13 -19.94 -20.17
N PHE A 537 -8.84 -20.98 -20.61
CA PHE A 537 -10.12 -20.84 -21.30
C PHE A 537 -11.34 -20.97 -20.39
N ARG A 538 -11.18 -20.91 -19.06
CA ARG A 538 -12.28 -21.18 -18.11
C ARG A 538 -13.44 -20.17 -18.19
N ASP A 539 -13.16 -18.91 -18.50
CA ASP A 539 -14.16 -17.85 -18.69
C ASP A 539 -14.75 -17.81 -20.11
N VAL A 540 -14.29 -18.69 -20.99
CA VAL A 540 -14.69 -18.70 -22.40
C VAL A 540 -15.82 -19.69 -22.60
N THR A 541 -16.88 -19.24 -23.27
CA THR A 541 -17.93 -20.12 -23.80
C THR A 541 -17.83 -20.18 -25.31
N VAL A 542 -17.85 -21.39 -25.87
CA VAL A 542 -17.94 -21.60 -27.31
C VAL A 542 -19.27 -22.26 -27.67
N ASN A 543 -19.77 -22.01 -28.87
CA ASN A 543 -20.97 -22.68 -29.39
C ASN A 543 -20.57 -23.65 -30.50
N ASN A 544 -21.03 -24.90 -30.42
CA ASN A 544 -20.74 -25.93 -31.44
C ASN A 544 -21.84 -26.10 -32.49
N GLY A 545 -22.82 -25.19 -32.53
CA GLY A 545 -24.01 -25.24 -33.38
C GLY A 545 -25.23 -25.86 -32.68
N THR A 546 -25.06 -26.57 -31.57
CA THR A 546 -26.17 -27.20 -30.81
C THR A 546 -26.16 -26.79 -29.34
N TYR A 547 -24.99 -26.78 -28.70
CA TYR A 547 -24.82 -26.43 -27.29
C TYR A 547 -23.78 -25.33 -27.14
N ASN A 548 -23.99 -24.50 -26.12
CA ASN A 548 -22.90 -23.75 -25.53
C ASN A 548 -22.02 -24.70 -24.72
N MET A 549 -20.72 -24.46 -24.73
CA MET A 549 -19.71 -25.35 -24.19
C MET A 549 -18.79 -24.59 -23.25
N ALA A 550 -18.49 -25.21 -22.10
CA ALA A 550 -17.49 -24.76 -21.15
C ALA A 550 -16.17 -25.50 -21.38
N PHE A 551 -15.05 -24.83 -21.14
CA PHE A 551 -13.74 -25.47 -21.12
C PHE A 551 -13.67 -26.49 -19.99
N TYR A 552 -13.14 -27.68 -20.24
CA TYR A 552 -13.04 -28.77 -19.26
C TYR A 552 -11.60 -29.15 -18.93
N GLY A 553 -10.72 -29.22 -19.93
CA GLY A 553 -9.31 -29.61 -19.77
C GLY A 553 -8.58 -29.72 -21.09
N TRP A 554 -7.51 -30.50 -21.12
CA TRP A 554 -6.58 -30.60 -22.25
C TRP A 554 -6.40 -32.04 -22.71
N ILE A 555 -6.10 -32.22 -24.01
CA ILE A 555 -5.59 -33.46 -24.57
C ILE A 555 -4.20 -33.21 -25.15
N ILE A 556 -3.22 -34.00 -24.69
CA ILE A 556 -1.86 -34.05 -25.23
C ILE A 556 -1.58 -35.51 -25.58
N ASP A 557 -1.18 -35.80 -26.83
CA ASP A 557 -0.89 -37.16 -27.31
C ASP A 557 -1.97 -38.19 -26.94
N ASP A 558 -3.25 -37.82 -27.15
CA ASP A 558 -4.46 -38.61 -26.79
C ASP A 558 -4.71 -38.86 -25.29
N ILE A 559 -3.89 -38.31 -24.40
CA ILE A 559 -4.07 -38.39 -22.95
C ILE A 559 -4.82 -37.14 -22.46
N PHE A 560 -5.88 -37.36 -21.68
CA PHE A 560 -6.66 -36.29 -21.07
C PHE A 560 -6.02 -35.81 -19.77
N TYR A 561 -5.97 -34.49 -19.60
CA TYR A 561 -5.49 -33.81 -18.41
C TYR A 561 -6.50 -32.76 -17.95
N LEU A 562 -6.74 -32.70 -16.65
CA LEU A 562 -7.48 -31.60 -16.04
C LEU A 562 -6.59 -30.36 -15.94
N PRO A 563 -7.16 -29.14 -15.94
CA PRO A 563 -6.41 -27.95 -15.57
C PRO A 563 -5.89 -28.10 -14.15
N GLY A 564 -4.59 -27.89 -13.96
CA GLY A 564 -3.84 -28.20 -12.74
C GLY A 564 -3.10 -29.53 -12.78
N ASP A 565 -3.44 -30.48 -13.67
CA ASP A 565 -2.61 -31.67 -13.86
C ASP A 565 -1.22 -31.30 -14.42
N ARG A 566 -0.25 -32.17 -14.12
CA ARG A 566 1.14 -32.00 -14.53
C ARG A 566 1.48 -32.87 -15.71
N TYR A 567 2.32 -32.32 -16.59
CA TYR A 567 2.81 -32.95 -17.79
C TYR A 567 4.34 -32.81 -17.84
N THR A 568 5.08 -33.92 -17.89
CA THR A 568 6.54 -33.88 -18.02
C THR A 568 6.92 -33.47 -19.42
N MET A 569 7.63 -32.35 -19.54
CA MET A 569 7.97 -31.75 -20.81
C MET A 569 8.99 -32.58 -21.60
N PRO A 570 8.69 -32.99 -22.85
CA PRO A 570 9.66 -33.63 -23.71
C PRO A 570 10.69 -32.62 -24.22
N SER A 571 11.72 -33.13 -24.91
CA SER A 571 12.72 -32.32 -25.61
C SER A 571 12.25 -31.78 -26.96
N SER A 572 10.97 -31.40 -27.07
CA SER A 572 10.34 -30.83 -28.26
C SER A 572 9.14 -29.94 -27.89
N HIS A 573 8.61 -29.18 -28.86
CA HIS A 573 7.32 -28.51 -28.72
C HIS A 573 6.19 -29.50 -28.49
N VAL A 574 5.15 -29.05 -27.80
CA VAL A 574 3.96 -29.83 -27.45
C VAL A 574 2.71 -29.03 -27.80
N THR A 575 1.66 -29.70 -28.26
CA THR A 575 0.34 -29.09 -28.45
C THR A 575 -0.66 -29.72 -27.49
N ALA A 576 -1.29 -28.89 -26.66
CA ALA A 576 -2.41 -29.25 -25.81
C ALA A 576 -3.71 -28.75 -26.44
N ASN A 577 -4.59 -29.67 -26.79
CA ASN A 577 -5.88 -29.38 -27.41
C ASN A 577 -6.96 -29.22 -26.35
N ALA A 578 -7.73 -28.13 -26.40
CA ALA A 578 -8.80 -27.86 -25.45
C ALA A 578 -9.95 -28.88 -25.59
N VAL A 579 -10.41 -29.38 -24.45
CA VAL A 579 -11.61 -30.22 -24.34
C VAL A 579 -12.76 -29.35 -23.88
N TRP A 580 -13.82 -29.33 -24.68
CA TRP A 580 -15.03 -28.57 -24.42
C TRP A 580 -16.18 -29.50 -24.06
N ILE A 581 -16.96 -29.13 -23.05
CA ILE A 581 -18.13 -29.90 -22.58
C ILE A 581 -19.40 -29.05 -22.61
N PRO A 582 -20.58 -29.63 -22.90
CA PRO A 582 -21.83 -28.87 -22.91
C PRO A 582 -22.13 -28.24 -21.56
N THR A 583 -22.59 -27.00 -21.56
CA THR A 583 -22.97 -26.27 -20.34
C THR A 583 -24.42 -25.82 -20.37
N ILE A 584 -25.05 -25.81 -19.19
CA ILE A 584 -26.32 -25.15 -18.95
C ILE A 584 -26.16 -24.06 -17.88
N TYR A 585 -26.99 -23.02 -17.96
CA TYR A 585 -26.87 -21.84 -17.12
C TYR A 585 -27.89 -21.84 -15.98
N VAL A 586 -27.46 -21.35 -14.82
CA VAL A 586 -28.31 -21.07 -13.65
C VAL A 586 -28.21 -19.60 -13.28
N GLN A 587 -29.36 -18.92 -13.30
CA GLN A 587 -29.49 -17.52 -12.92
C GLN A 587 -30.85 -17.30 -12.23
N PRO A 588 -30.89 -17.05 -10.91
CA PRO A 588 -32.14 -16.91 -10.17
C PRO A 588 -33.06 -15.79 -10.68
N SER A 589 -32.48 -14.75 -11.28
CA SER A 589 -33.21 -13.60 -11.83
C SER A 589 -33.64 -13.77 -13.30
N ALA A 590 -33.36 -14.92 -13.94
CA ALA A 590 -33.72 -15.12 -15.34
C ALA A 590 -35.23 -15.12 -15.56
N THR A 591 -35.66 -14.50 -16.66
CA THR A 591 -37.07 -14.38 -17.06
C THR A 591 -37.42 -15.21 -18.30
N GLY A 592 -36.45 -15.97 -18.82
CA GLY A 592 -36.54 -16.72 -20.08
C GLY A 592 -37.36 -18.01 -19.98
N THR A 593 -37.41 -18.74 -21.10
CA THR A 593 -38.31 -19.90 -21.29
C THR A 593 -37.82 -21.21 -20.65
N GLY A 594 -36.65 -21.20 -20.00
CA GLY A 594 -36.13 -22.31 -19.20
C GLY A 594 -35.45 -23.42 -20.01
N SER A 595 -34.88 -23.11 -21.18
CA SER A 595 -34.06 -24.08 -21.93
C SER A 595 -32.67 -24.30 -21.30
N GLY A 596 -32.18 -23.32 -20.54
CA GLY A 596 -30.89 -23.35 -19.87
C GLY A 596 -29.68 -23.28 -20.80
N LEU A 597 -29.87 -23.16 -22.11
CA LEU A 597 -28.78 -23.24 -23.10
C LEU A 597 -28.01 -21.92 -23.25
N THR A 598 -28.57 -20.80 -22.80
CA THR A 598 -27.94 -19.48 -22.83
C THR A 598 -28.09 -18.80 -21.46
N PRO A 599 -27.28 -17.77 -21.14
CA PRO A 599 -27.48 -16.99 -19.93
C PRO A 599 -28.86 -16.35 -19.83
N GLN A 600 -29.42 -15.88 -20.95
CA GLN A 600 -30.73 -15.21 -20.99
C GLN A 600 -31.91 -16.18 -20.76
N ASP A 601 -31.76 -17.44 -21.17
CA ASP A 601 -32.74 -18.51 -20.95
C ASP A 601 -32.31 -19.49 -19.82
N ALA A 602 -31.46 -19.03 -18.90
CA ALA A 602 -30.96 -19.82 -17.79
C ALA A 602 -32.08 -20.40 -16.90
N TYR A 603 -31.80 -21.55 -16.28
CA TYR A 603 -32.67 -22.09 -15.24
C TYR A 603 -32.64 -21.18 -14.01
N THR A 604 -33.79 -20.97 -13.40
CA THR A 604 -33.91 -20.12 -12.20
C THR A 604 -33.49 -20.84 -10.91
N SER A 605 -33.19 -22.15 -10.97
CA SER A 605 -32.71 -22.92 -9.84
C SER A 605 -31.71 -23.99 -10.25
N PHE A 606 -30.76 -24.28 -9.35
CA PHE A 606 -29.84 -25.41 -9.48
C PHE A 606 -30.59 -26.74 -9.66
N ALA A 607 -31.72 -26.92 -8.97
CA ALA A 607 -32.48 -28.17 -9.04
C ALA A 607 -33.03 -28.44 -10.45
N SER A 608 -33.60 -27.41 -11.09
CA SER A 608 -34.11 -27.52 -12.45
C SER A 608 -32.99 -27.77 -13.47
N ALA A 609 -31.87 -27.06 -13.32
CA ALA A 609 -30.69 -27.27 -14.16
C ALA A 609 -30.14 -28.69 -14.01
N TYR A 610 -29.95 -29.15 -12.78
CA TYR A 610 -29.43 -30.49 -12.53
C TYR A 610 -30.35 -31.58 -13.09
N ALA A 611 -31.67 -31.44 -12.93
CA ALA A 611 -32.63 -32.37 -13.49
C ALA A 611 -32.60 -32.41 -15.04
N ALA A 612 -32.39 -31.25 -15.67
CA ALA A 612 -32.18 -31.19 -17.11
C ALA A 612 -30.90 -31.93 -17.52
N LEU A 613 -29.79 -31.78 -16.79
CA LEU A 613 -28.56 -32.55 -17.06
C LEU A 613 -28.73 -34.05 -16.86
N MET A 614 -29.50 -34.49 -15.86
CA MET A 614 -29.79 -35.92 -15.69
C MET A 614 -30.46 -36.51 -16.93
N THR A 615 -31.36 -35.75 -17.56
CA THR A 615 -32.03 -36.17 -18.80
C THR A 615 -31.07 -36.11 -19.99
N LEU A 616 -30.34 -35.00 -20.12
CA LEU A 616 -29.45 -34.72 -21.23
C LEU A 616 -28.28 -35.72 -21.31
N THR A 617 -27.67 -36.03 -20.16
CA THR A 617 -26.54 -36.98 -20.09
C THR A 617 -26.94 -38.44 -20.34
N ALA A 618 -28.22 -38.76 -20.28
CA ALA A 618 -28.75 -40.09 -20.60
C ALA A 618 -28.98 -40.29 -22.11
N GLU A 619 -28.94 -39.23 -22.93
CA GLU A 619 -29.10 -39.33 -24.38
C GLU A 619 -27.84 -39.87 -25.07
N GLU A 620 -28.01 -40.69 -26.10
CA GLU A 620 -26.89 -41.24 -26.89
C GLU A 620 -26.07 -40.15 -27.60
N SER A 621 -26.70 -39.03 -27.95
CA SER A 621 -26.06 -37.84 -28.51
C SER A 621 -24.99 -37.23 -27.60
N PHE A 622 -25.04 -37.51 -26.29
CA PHE A 622 -24.07 -37.04 -25.30
C PHE A 622 -22.92 -38.03 -25.03
N ALA A 623 -22.93 -39.20 -25.68
CA ALA A 623 -21.92 -40.23 -25.47
C ALA A 623 -20.50 -39.73 -25.80
N SER A 624 -20.34 -38.85 -26.79
CA SER A 624 -19.05 -38.33 -27.26
C SER A 624 -18.39 -37.29 -26.34
N TYR A 625 -19.16 -36.64 -25.45
CA TYR A 625 -18.61 -35.64 -24.53
C TYR A 625 -17.97 -36.28 -23.30
N ARG A 626 -16.90 -35.65 -22.81
CA ARG A 626 -16.12 -36.09 -21.63
C ARG A 626 -16.78 -35.74 -20.29
N GLY A 627 -17.71 -34.79 -20.29
CA GLY A 627 -18.37 -34.25 -19.10
C GLY A 627 -19.53 -33.33 -19.48
N VAL A 628 -20.14 -32.71 -18.47
CA VAL A 628 -21.14 -31.64 -18.61
C VAL A 628 -20.89 -30.57 -17.55
N ALA A 629 -21.39 -29.36 -17.79
CA ALA A 629 -21.19 -28.23 -16.87
C ALA A 629 -22.50 -27.54 -16.46
N ILE A 630 -22.51 -27.02 -15.23
CA ILE A 630 -23.47 -26.00 -14.77
C ILE A 630 -22.68 -24.70 -14.59
N THR A 631 -23.10 -23.65 -15.31
CA THR A 631 -22.54 -22.31 -15.19
C THR A 631 -23.47 -21.42 -14.37
N PHE A 632 -23.01 -20.99 -13.19
CA PHE A 632 -23.69 -20.03 -12.34
C PHE A 632 -23.43 -18.61 -12.85
N VAL A 633 -24.50 -17.84 -13.09
CA VAL A 633 -24.42 -16.46 -13.58
C VAL A 633 -24.75 -15.49 -12.44
N GLY A 634 -23.75 -14.71 -12.03
CA GLY A 634 -23.84 -13.74 -10.93
C GLY A 634 -24.00 -14.34 -9.54
N ASP A 635 -23.82 -13.48 -8.53
CA ASP A 635 -23.90 -13.83 -7.10
C ASP A 635 -25.25 -14.48 -6.78
N GLN A 636 -25.23 -15.68 -6.19
CA GLN A 636 -26.45 -16.40 -5.88
C GLN A 636 -26.36 -17.29 -4.65
N ILE A 637 -27.47 -17.31 -3.92
CA ILE A 637 -27.76 -18.28 -2.87
C ILE A 637 -28.47 -19.44 -3.55
N VAL A 638 -27.89 -20.63 -3.48
CA VAL A 638 -28.41 -21.86 -4.07
C VAL A 638 -29.15 -22.64 -2.98
N PRO A 639 -30.50 -22.67 -3.00
CA PRO A 639 -31.26 -23.39 -1.99
C PRO A 639 -31.04 -24.90 -2.13
N PHE A 640 -30.51 -25.51 -1.08
CA PHE A 640 -30.09 -26.90 -1.02
C PHE A 640 -31.05 -27.73 -0.15
N GLY A 641 -32.37 -27.66 -0.39
CA GLY A 641 -33.36 -28.31 0.48
C GLY A 641 -34.74 -28.59 -0.15
N TYR A 642 -35.49 -29.51 0.46
CA TYR A 642 -36.80 -30.04 0.02
C TYR A 642 -37.92 -28.98 -0.11
N SER A 643 -37.69 -27.76 0.38
CA SER A 643 -38.64 -26.65 0.31
C SER A 643 -38.68 -25.96 -1.05
N ALA A 644 -37.74 -26.24 -1.95
CA ALA A 644 -37.82 -25.83 -3.35
C ALA A 644 -38.68 -26.84 -4.14
N PRO A 645 -39.74 -26.42 -4.85
CA PRO A 645 -40.53 -27.33 -5.67
C PRO A 645 -39.62 -28.05 -6.69
N GLY A 646 -39.59 -29.39 -6.65
CA GLY A 646 -38.82 -30.25 -7.58
C GLY A 646 -37.52 -30.86 -7.04
N ASN A 647 -37.15 -30.63 -5.77
CA ASN A 647 -35.84 -31.05 -5.24
C ASN A 647 -35.74 -32.54 -4.82
N SER A 648 -36.86 -33.27 -4.70
CA SER A 648 -36.88 -34.69 -4.28
C SER A 648 -36.22 -35.64 -5.28
N ASP A 649 -36.14 -35.23 -6.54
CA ASP A 649 -35.79 -36.13 -7.65
C ASP A 649 -34.29 -36.09 -7.98
N ILE A 650 -33.56 -35.08 -7.49
CA ILE A 650 -32.12 -34.90 -7.74
C ILE A 650 -31.23 -35.21 -6.54
N MET A 651 -31.82 -35.38 -5.34
CA MET A 651 -31.07 -35.59 -4.10
C MET A 651 -31.78 -36.58 -3.18
N THR A 652 -30.98 -37.36 -2.46
CA THR A 652 -31.45 -38.21 -1.36
C THR A 652 -30.84 -37.74 -0.05
N THR A 653 -31.65 -37.53 0.98
CA THR A 653 -31.16 -37.16 2.32
C THR A 653 -31.16 -38.37 3.26
N MET A 654 -30.18 -38.40 4.17
CA MET A 654 -30.12 -39.40 5.23
C MET A 654 -30.37 -38.74 6.59
N SER A 655 -31.08 -39.46 7.45
CA SER A 655 -31.32 -39.10 8.85
C SER A 655 -30.73 -40.19 9.75
N ASN A 656 -30.39 -39.85 10.99
CA ASN A 656 -30.06 -40.81 12.03
C ASN A 656 -30.88 -40.51 13.30
N ASP A 657 -30.72 -41.31 14.35
CA ASP A 657 -31.48 -41.19 15.59
C ASP A 657 -31.32 -39.83 16.31
N ARG A 658 -30.28 -39.05 15.96
CA ARG A 658 -29.94 -37.76 16.60
C ARG A 658 -30.16 -36.55 15.70
N TYR A 659 -30.00 -36.67 14.39
CA TYR A 659 -30.03 -35.58 13.42
C TYR A 659 -30.84 -35.97 12.18
N THR A 660 -31.86 -35.19 11.86
CA THR A 660 -32.66 -35.34 10.64
C THR A 660 -31.95 -34.67 9.46
N ASN A 661 -31.99 -35.30 8.28
CA ASN A 661 -31.43 -34.79 7.02
C ASN A 661 -29.95 -34.38 7.07
N TYR A 662 -29.16 -35.09 7.87
CA TYR A 662 -27.80 -34.73 8.23
C TYR A 662 -26.78 -34.89 7.09
N SER A 663 -27.10 -35.75 6.12
CA SER A 663 -26.32 -35.98 4.90
C SER A 663 -27.20 -35.81 3.67
N SER A 664 -26.64 -35.24 2.60
CA SER A 664 -27.26 -35.16 1.28
C SER A 664 -26.39 -35.91 0.27
N ILE A 665 -27.01 -36.76 -0.54
CA ILE A 665 -26.39 -37.49 -1.65
C ILE A 665 -26.99 -36.92 -2.93
N LEU A 666 -26.15 -36.41 -3.82
CA LEU A 666 -26.59 -35.94 -5.13
C LEU A 666 -26.75 -37.13 -6.08
N GLN A 667 -27.87 -37.22 -6.81
CA GLN A 667 -28.11 -38.31 -7.76
C GLN A 667 -27.02 -38.34 -8.84
N PRO A 668 -26.46 -39.51 -9.19
CA PRO A 668 -25.34 -39.58 -10.12
C PRO A 668 -25.76 -39.18 -11.55
N LEU A 669 -24.91 -38.37 -12.21
CA LEU A 669 -24.99 -38.18 -13.66
C LEU A 669 -24.24 -39.30 -14.39
N ALA A 670 -24.61 -39.55 -15.65
CA ALA A 670 -23.89 -40.48 -16.51
C ALA A 670 -22.50 -39.95 -16.95
N LYS A 671 -22.19 -38.68 -16.65
CA LYS A 671 -20.98 -37.97 -17.04
C LYS A 671 -20.42 -37.16 -15.85
N PRO A 672 -19.10 -36.91 -15.79
CA PRO A 672 -18.52 -35.96 -14.84
C PRO A 672 -19.16 -34.57 -14.92
N LEU A 673 -19.26 -33.90 -13.77
CA LEU A 673 -19.87 -32.58 -13.65
C LEU A 673 -18.84 -31.51 -13.31
N LEU A 674 -18.77 -30.47 -14.13
CA LEU A 674 -18.11 -29.21 -13.81
C LEU A 674 -19.15 -28.21 -13.27
N MET A 675 -19.03 -27.80 -12.02
CA MET A 675 -19.70 -26.62 -11.50
C MET A 675 -18.75 -25.44 -11.63
N VAL A 676 -19.17 -24.42 -12.38
CA VAL A 676 -18.36 -23.25 -12.71
C VAL A 676 -19.21 -21.99 -12.59
N ALA A 677 -18.62 -20.83 -12.31
CA ALA A 677 -19.31 -19.55 -12.44
C ALA A 677 -18.80 -18.75 -13.63
N ASP A 678 -19.58 -17.75 -14.03
CA ASP A 678 -19.27 -16.79 -15.09
C ASP A 678 -18.06 -15.89 -14.79
N SER A 679 -17.62 -15.85 -13.54
CA SER A 679 -16.42 -15.13 -13.08
C SER A 679 -15.87 -15.78 -11.80
N PRO A 680 -14.54 -15.76 -11.58
CA PRO A 680 -13.93 -16.21 -10.32
C PRO A 680 -14.38 -15.41 -9.09
N GLU A 681 -14.92 -14.19 -9.27
CA GLU A 681 -15.44 -13.34 -8.20
C GLU A 681 -16.91 -13.64 -7.86
N THR A 682 -17.61 -14.41 -8.69
CA THR A 682 -19.02 -14.74 -8.48
C THR A 682 -19.17 -15.63 -7.24
N LYS A 683 -19.99 -15.19 -6.29
CA LYS A 683 -20.28 -15.92 -5.05
C LYS A 683 -21.40 -16.90 -5.24
N VAL A 684 -21.10 -18.17 -5.02
CA VAL A 684 -22.07 -19.26 -5.04
C VAL A 684 -22.14 -19.88 -3.65
N VAL A 685 -23.25 -19.61 -2.95
CA VAL A 685 -23.47 -20.08 -1.57
C VAL A 685 -24.53 -21.17 -1.58
N PHE A 686 -24.15 -22.41 -1.28
CA PHE A 686 -25.11 -23.50 -1.10
C PHE A 686 -25.68 -23.46 0.32
N ASP A 687 -27.00 -23.28 0.44
CA ASP A 687 -27.68 -23.16 1.73
C ASP A 687 -28.87 -24.12 1.84
N LYS A 688 -28.78 -25.09 2.75
CA LYS A 688 -29.85 -26.06 3.02
C LYS A 688 -30.96 -25.49 3.92
N GLY A 689 -30.72 -24.36 4.58
CA GLY A 689 -31.64 -23.75 5.55
C GLY A 689 -31.91 -24.62 6.79
N SER A 690 -31.15 -25.70 6.99
CA SER A 690 -31.29 -26.63 8.12
C SER A 690 -30.05 -26.61 9.01
N ASP A 691 -30.27 -26.45 10.31
CA ASP A 691 -29.25 -26.57 11.35
C ASP A 691 -28.70 -27.99 11.52
N ASN A 692 -28.91 -28.93 10.59
CA ASN A 692 -28.41 -30.30 10.73
C ASN A 692 -27.55 -30.75 9.56
N TRP A 693 -27.17 -29.92 8.59
CA TRP A 693 -26.42 -30.40 7.42
C TRP A 693 -24.92 -30.55 7.73
N PHE A 694 -24.35 -31.75 7.57
CA PHE A 694 -22.92 -32.04 7.84
C PHE A 694 -22.18 -32.60 6.62
N TYR A 695 -22.86 -33.40 5.79
CA TYR A 695 -22.23 -34.16 4.71
C TYR A 695 -22.88 -33.88 3.35
N TRP A 696 -22.04 -33.76 2.33
CA TRP A 696 -22.45 -33.69 0.94
C TRP A 696 -21.69 -34.75 0.14
N GLN A 697 -22.41 -35.78 -0.33
CA GLN A 697 -21.84 -36.93 -1.00
C GLN A 697 -22.06 -36.90 -2.52
N PHE A 698 -21.05 -37.40 -3.23
CA PHE A 698 -21.04 -37.51 -4.68
C PHE A 698 -20.67 -38.93 -5.11
N SER A 699 -21.37 -39.46 -6.11
CA SER A 699 -21.12 -40.80 -6.68
C SER A 699 -20.68 -40.77 -8.16
N HIS A 700 -20.33 -39.58 -8.65
CA HIS A 700 -19.73 -39.33 -9.96
C HIS A 700 -18.70 -38.21 -9.81
N ASP A 701 -17.78 -38.10 -10.77
CA ASP A 701 -16.71 -37.11 -10.71
C ASP A 701 -17.30 -35.69 -10.75
N ILE A 702 -16.83 -34.84 -9.85
CA ILE A 702 -17.28 -33.47 -9.75
C ILE A 702 -16.09 -32.53 -9.62
N MET A 703 -16.15 -31.42 -10.34
CA MET A 703 -15.18 -30.34 -10.28
C MET A 703 -15.85 -29.04 -9.89
N LEU A 704 -15.26 -28.31 -8.95
CA LEU A 704 -15.61 -26.93 -8.61
C LEU A 704 -14.47 -26.02 -9.08
N ASP A 705 -14.76 -25.04 -9.94
CA ASP A 705 -13.74 -24.09 -10.42
C ASP A 705 -14.37 -22.72 -10.71
N ASN A 706 -13.53 -21.69 -10.80
CA ASN A 706 -13.90 -20.34 -11.22
C ASN A 706 -15.07 -19.73 -10.44
N MET A 707 -15.01 -19.79 -9.11
CA MET A 707 -16.06 -19.22 -8.25
C MET A 707 -15.54 -18.97 -6.83
N MET A 708 -16.23 -18.07 -6.11
CA MET A 708 -16.17 -17.99 -4.66
C MET A 708 -17.20 -18.96 -4.07
N PHE A 709 -16.74 -20.12 -3.62
CA PHE A 709 -17.59 -21.19 -3.11
C PHE A 709 -17.78 -21.09 -1.60
N SER A 710 -19.02 -21.24 -1.13
CA SER A 710 -19.35 -21.26 0.29
C SER A 710 -20.54 -22.17 0.56
N VAL A 711 -20.61 -22.69 1.78
CA VAL A 711 -21.68 -23.59 2.21
C VAL A 711 -22.20 -23.18 3.59
N CYS A 712 -23.52 -23.07 3.73
CA CYS A 712 -24.20 -22.87 5.01
C CYS A 712 -24.65 -24.22 5.56
N ALA A 713 -23.98 -24.66 6.62
CA ALA A 713 -24.11 -25.98 7.24
C ALA A 713 -24.24 -25.86 8.78
N HIS A 714 -24.52 -26.96 9.49
CA HIS A 714 -24.59 -26.92 10.96
C HIS A 714 -23.22 -26.61 11.58
N THR A 715 -22.21 -27.33 11.10
CA THR A 715 -20.80 -27.19 11.46
C THR A 715 -19.97 -27.28 10.19
N GLN A 716 -18.72 -27.72 10.29
CA GLN A 716 -17.84 -27.98 9.16
C GLN A 716 -18.49 -28.92 8.13
N MET A 717 -18.59 -28.47 6.87
CA MET A 717 -19.14 -29.26 5.77
C MET A 717 -18.12 -30.30 5.29
N ARG A 718 -18.55 -31.56 5.19
CA ARG A 718 -17.73 -32.69 4.73
C ARG A 718 -18.18 -33.09 3.33
N ILE A 719 -17.37 -32.76 2.33
CA ILE A 719 -17.50 -33.25 0.96
C ILE A 719 -17.01 -34.69 0.91
N MET A 720 -17.84 -35.60 0.44
CA MET A 720 -17.58 -37.04 0.46
C MET A 720 -17.61 -37.63 -0.96
N PRO A 721 -16.45 -37.83 -1.60
CA PRO A 721 -16.37 -38.60 -2.82
C PRO A 721 -16.60 -40.09 -2.51
N ASN A 722 -17.57 -40.71 -3.19
CA ASN A 722 -17.96 -42.11 -3.01
C ASN A 722 -17.75 -42.89 -4.32
N GLY A 723 -16.53 -43.38 -4.52
CA GLY A 723 -16.12 -44.09 -5.75
C GLY A 723 -15.97 -43.17 -6.95
N CYS A 724 -15.65 -41.90 -6.68
CA CYS A 724 -15.43 -40.88 -7.67
C CYS A 724 -14.29 -39.95 -7.25
N THR A 725 -13.97 -39.02 -8.14
CA THR A 725 -12.97 -37.98 -7.95
C THR A 725 -13.63 -36.64 -7.67
N PHE A 726 -13.28 -36.02 -6.54
CA PHE A 726 -13.61 -34.62 -6.26
C PHE A 726 -12.45 -33.71 -6.67
N VAL A 727 -12.72 -32.69 -7.47
CA VAL A 727 -11.70 -31.78 -7.99
C VAL A 727 -11.98 -30.35 -7.55
N THR A 728 -10.97 -29.65 -7.01
CA THR A 728 -10.98 -28.18 -6.94
C THR A 728 -10.06 -27.63 -8.01
N GLY A 729 -10.59 -26.78 -8.88
CA GLY A 729 -9.82 -26.13 -9.93
C GLY A 729 -8.94 -24.99 -9.40
N LEU A 730 -8.11 -24.45 -10.29
CA LEU A 730 -7.09 -23.44 -9.96
C LEU A 730 -7.71 -22.13 -9.44
N ASN A 731 -8.93 -21.77 -9.87
CA ASN A 731 -9.61 -20.51 -9.54
C ASN A 731 -10.79 -20.74 -8.57
N LEU A 732 -10.65 -21.65 -7.62
CA LEU A 732 -11.62 -21.81 -6.54
C LEU A 732 -11.19 -20.97 -5.33
N THR A 733 -12.05 -20.08 -4.84
CA THR A 733 -11.83 -19.40 -3.55
C THR A 733 -12.79 -19.95 -2.50
N GLY A 734 -12.25 -20.43 -1.38
CA GLY A 734 -13.01 -20.85 -0.19
C GLY A 734 -12.74 -19.91 0.99
N GLY A 735 -13.67 -19.82 1.95
CA GLY A 735 -13.53 -18.95 3.13
C GLY A 735 -12.56 -19.44 4.21
N ASP A 736 -12.72 -18.94 5.44
CA ASP A 736 -11.84 -19.25 6.58
C ASP A 736 -11.91 -20.74 6.96
N TYR A 737 -10.74 -21.31 7.30
CA TYR A 737 -10.55 -22.72 7.60
C TYR A 737 -10.87 -23.12 9.04
N SER A 738 -10.97 -22.16 9.97
CA SER A 738 -11.11 -22.46 11.41
C SER A 738 -12.41 -21.97 12.04
N ASN A 739 -13.04 -20.95 11.45
CA ASN A 739 -14.20 -20.28 12.03
C ASN A 739 -15.36 -20.14 11.04
N ASP A 740 -16.56 -19.98 11.58
CA ASP A 740 -17.69 -19.46 10.81
C ASP A 740 -17.34 -18.07 10.26
N TYR A 741 -17.70 -17.82 9.01
CA TYR A 741 -17.49 -16.52 8.37
C TYR A 741 -18.78 -16.04 7.73
N SER A 742 -18.95 -14.72 7.64
CA SER A 742 -20.13 -14.13 7.03
C SER A 742 -19.93 -13.94 5.53
N VAL A 743 -20.93 -14.36 4.74
CA VAL A 743 -21.00 -14.09 3.31
C VAL A 743 -22.22 -13.23 3.04
N ASN A 744 -22.01 -12.10 2.35
CA ASN A 744 -23.08 -11.17 2.00
C ASN A 744 -23.45 -11.32 0.53
N ILE A 745 -24.73 -11.67 0.26
CA ILE A 745 -25.33 -11.72 -1.07
C ILE A 745 -26.69 -11.02 -1.01
N GLY A 746 -26.94 -10.06 -1.92
CA GLY A 746 -28.25 -9.42 -2.05
C GLY A 746 -28.78 -8.75 -0.77
N GLY A 747 -27.90 -8.27 0.11
CA GLY A 747 -28.27 -7.68 1.39
C GLY A 747 -28.56 -8.69 2.52
N GLN A 748 -28.45 -10.00 2.24
CA GLN A 748 -28.54 -11.07 3.25
C GLN A 748 -27.13 -11.43 3.73
N SER A 749 -26.95 -11.50 5.05
CA SER A 749 -25.72 -12.01 5.68
C SER A 749 -25.92 -13.46 6.09
N LEU A 750 -25.23 -14.37 5.40
CA LEU A 750 -25.27 -15.81 5.67
C LEU A 750 -24.07 -16.25 6.51
N SER A 751 -24.28 -17.20 7.42
CA SER A 751 -23.20 -17.82 8.20
C SER A 751 -22.65 -19.02 7.42
N ALA A 752 -21.58 -18.81 6.68
CA ALA A 752 -20.90 -19.88 5.98
C ALA A 752 -19.98 -20.65 6.94
N LYS A 753 -19.80 -21.94 6.65
CA LYS A 753 -18.99 -22.86 7.45
C LYS A 753 -17.71 -23.26 6.72
N PRO A 754 -16.65 -23.59 7.45
CA PRO A 754 -15.47 -24.21 6.86
C PRO A 754 -15.84 -25.54 6.18
N PHE A 755 -15.24 -25.88 5.04
CA PHE A 755 -15.49 -27.14 4.34
C PHE A 755 -14.20 -27.90 4.05
N GLY A 756 -14.31 -29.23 3.94
CA GLY A 756 -13.19 -30.11 3.66
C GLY A 756 -13.63 -31.41 3.01
N VAL A 757 -12.65 -32.22 2.60
CA VAL A 757 -12.88 -33.52 1.99
C VAL A 757 -12.77 -34.60 3.05
N SER A 758 -13.76 -35.50 3.11
CA SER A 758 -13.78 -36.62 4.06
C SER A 758 -14.04 -37.93 3.32
N PHE A 759 -13.18 -38.91 3.58
CA PHE A 759 -13.32 -40.28 3.11
C PHE A 759 -13.98 -41.19 4.18
N GLU A 760 -14.49 -40.62 5.27
CA GLU A 760 -15.28 -41.33 6.29
C GLU A 760 -16.49 -42.01 5.65
N ALA A 761 -16.77 -43.27 5.96
CA ALA A 761 -17.98 -43.97 5.49
C ALA A 761 -18.25 -43.97 3.96
N SER A 762 -17.23 -43.74 3.11
CA SER A 762 -17.31 -44.10 1.69
C SER A 762 -17.80 -45.55 1.57
N LEU A 763 -18.50 -45.91 0.48
CA LEU A 763 -19.13 -47.22 0.28
C LEU A 763 -18.50 -48.05 -0.85
N THR A 764 -17.65 -47.46 -1.69
CA THR A 764 -16.92 -48.11 -2.80
C THR A 764 -15.38 -48.01 -2.69
N SER A 765 -14.63 -48.79 -3.47
CA SER A 765 -13.18 -48.61 -3.65
C SER A 765 -12.92 -47.44 -4.60
N ASP A 766 -11.72 -46.84 -4.55
CA ASP A 766 -11.19 -45.91 -5.57
C ASP A 766 -11.75 -44.47 -5.55
N ALA A 767 -12.05 -43.95 -4.35
CA ALA A 767 -12.37 -42.53 -4.20
C ALA A 767 -11.08 -41.67 -4.19
N SER A 768 -11.09 -40.52 -4.84
CA SER A 768 -9.95 -39.60 -4.79
C SER A 768 -10.35 -38.13 -4.70
N CYS A 769 -9.42 -37.28 -4.30
CA CYS A 769 -9.55 -35.85 -4.51
C CYS A 769 -8.29 -35.24 -5.13
N LYS A 770 -8.49 -34.29 -6.03
CA LYS A 770 -7.45 -33.49 -6.68
C LYS A 770 -7.70 -32.03 -6.30
N LEU A 771 -6.83 -31.46 -5.49
CA LEU A 771 -6.96 -30.12 -4.97
C LEU A 771 -5.92 -29.24 -5.69
N TYR A 772 -6.35 -28.43 -6.66
CA TYR A 772 -5.46 -27.53 -7.41
C TYR A 772 -5.55 -26.08 -6.94
N GLY A 773 -6.70 -25.64 -6.40
CA GLY A 773 -6.88 -24.30 -5.85
C GLY A 773 -7.86 -24.26 -4.67
N GLY A 774 -7.75 -23.19 -3.89
CA GLY A 774 -8.70 -22.82 -2.83
C GLY A 774 -8.25 -23.06 -1.40
N THR A 775 -9.10 -22.64 -0.46
CA THR A 775 -8.91 -22.81 0.98
C THR A 775 -9.74 -23.98 1.48
N ILE A 776 -9.07 -25.03 1.93
CA ILE A 776 -9.67 -26.29 2.36
C ILE A 776 -9.40 -26.47 3.86
N SER A 777 -10.45 -26.64 4.65
CA SER A 777 -10.32 -26.72 6.11
C SER A 777 -9.70 -28.03 6.56
N PHE A 778 -10.05 -29.13 5.89
CA PHE A 778 -9.49 -30.43 6.22
C PHE A 778 -9.54 -31.45 5.07
N VAL A 779 -8.66 -32.45 5.14
CA VAL A 779 -8.71 -33.70 4.36
C VAL A 779 -8.60 -34.88 5.32
N TYR A 780 -9.65 -35.69 5.46
CA TYR A 780 -9.72 -36.80 6.41
C TYR A 780 -9.71 -38.17 5.72
N GLY A 781 -8.67 -38.96 5.99
CA GLY A 781 -8.34 -40.19 5.28
C GLY A 781 -9.22 -41.42 5.54
N SER A 782 -9.97 -41.49 6.65
CA SER A 782 -11.08 -42.46 6.92
C SER A 782 -11.30 -42.67 8.43
N ILE A 783 -12.56 -42.83 8.86
CA ILE A 783 -12.96 -43.49 10.12
C ILE A 783 -14.10 -44.45 9.73
N ASN A 784 -14.14 -45.67 10.29
CA ASN A 784 -15.24 -46.65 10.11
C ASN A 784 -15.44 -47.27 8.70
N SER A 785 -14.40 -47.37 7.86
CA SER A 785 -14.50 -47.86 6.48
C SER A 785 -13.99 -49.30 6.28
N THR A 786 -14.79 -50.22 5.75
CA THR A 786 -14.39 -51.61 5.47
C THR A 786 -13.61 -51.71 4.15
N LYS A 787 -12.27 -51.74 4.18
CA LYS A 787 -11.35 -51.96 3.02
C LYS A 787 -11.53 -51.03 1.82
N ARG A 788 -10.83 -49.88 1.81
CA ARG A 788 -10.82 -48.92 0.68
C ARG A 788 -9.45 -48.34 0.38
N ILE A 789 -9.15 -48.20 -0.90
CA ILE A 789 -8.04 -47.42 -1.45
C ILE A 789 -8.57 -46.01 -1.75
N ALA A 790 -7.90 -44.98 -1.24
CA ALA A 790 -8.22 -43.58 -1.57
C ALA A 790 -6.96 -42.72 -1.67
N ALA A 791 -7.03 -41.65 -2.46
CA ALA A 791 -5.90 -40.75 -2.69
C ALA A 791 -6.28 -39.27 -2.63
N ALA A 792 -5.42 -38.45 -2.05
CA ALA A 792 -5.51 -36.99 -2.12
C ALA A 792 -4.26 -36.41 -2.79
N TYR A 793 -4.45 -35.57 -3.80
CA TYR A 793 -3.39 -34.84 -4.50
C TYR A 793 -3.54 -33.34 -4.18
N VAL A 794 -2.47 -32.71 -3.67
CA VAL A 794 -2.47 -31.31 -3.22
C VAL A 794 -1.40 -30.54 -3.98
N ASP A 795 -1.82 -29.59 -4.80
CA ASP A 795 -0.92 -28.75 -5.62
C ASP A 795 -0.63 -27.39 -4.95
N ASN A 796 0.21 -26.58 -5.60
CA ASN A 796 0.87 -25.37 -5.06
C ASN A 796 -0.09 -24.25 -4.65
N ASN A 797 -1.26 -24.13 -5.29
CA ASN A 797 -2.18 -23.02 -5.06
C ASN A 797 -3.28 -23.33 -4.02
N VAL A 798 -3.07 -24.36 -3.19
CA VAL A 798 -4.02 -24.78 -2.17
C VAL A 798 -3.52 -24.42 -0.78
N ASN A 799 -4.41 -23.89 0.05
CA ASN A 799 -4.20 -23.74 1.49
C ASN A 799 -5.06 -24.76 2.24
N ILE A 800 -4.42 -25.71 2.93
CA ILE A 800 -5.09 -26.74 3.73
C ILE A 800 -4.75 -26.54 5.20
N TYR A 801 -5.77 -26.40 6.06
CA TYR A 801 -5.53 -26.26 7.50
C TYR A 801 -5.13 -27.58 8.15
N GLN A 802 -5.82 -28.69 7.84
CA GLN A 802 -5.53 -29.96 8.50
C GLN A 802 -5.70 -31.18 7.59
N ILE A 803 -4.64 -31.97 7.41
CA ILE A 803 -4.73 -33.32 6.82
C ILE A 803 -4.64 -34.34 7.96
N VAL A 804 -5.57 -35.29 7.99
CA VAL A 804 -5.61 -36.35 9.01
C VAL A 804 -5.60 -37.72 8.35
N LEU A 805 -4.54 -38.47 8.61
CA LEU A 805 -4.41 -39.87 8.25
C LEU A 805 -4.76 -40.69 9.51
N ASN A 806 -6.03 -40.78 9.85
CA ASN A 806 -6.47 -41.57 11.01
C ASN A 806 -6.85 -42.97 10.58
N ASN A 807 -6.34 -43.99 11.27
CA ASN A 807 -6.83 -45.36 11.17
C ASN A 807 -7.25 -45.86 12.56
N THR A 808 -8.42 -45.42 13.02
CA THR A 808 -9.07 -46.05 14.17
C THR A 808 -10.10 -47.06 13.67
N GLY A 809 -9.70 -48.33 13.61
CA GLY A 809 -10.61 -49.47 13.63
C GLY A 809 -10.88 -50.22 12.31
N ASN A 810 -10.24 -49.89 11.18
CA ASN A 810 -10.43 -50.64 9.93
C ASN A 810 -9.21 -50.68 8.99
N TRP A 811 -9.12 -51.68 8.12
CA TRP A 811 -8.08 -51.74 7.08
C TRP A 811 -8.41 -50.79 5.92
N ALA A 812 -7.71 -49.67 5.76
CA ALA A 812 -7.85 -48.76 4.61
C ALA A 812 -6.47 -48.26 4.15
N ASP A 813 -6.27 -48.14 2.84
CA ASP A 813 -5.05 -47.64 2.21
C ASP A 813 -5.32 -46.21 1.72
N PHE A 814 -4.81 -45.22 2.45
CA PHE A 814 -4.97 -43.81 2.09
C PHE A 814 -3.62 -43.17 1.74
N SER A 815 -3.49 -42.71 0.50
CA SER A 815 -2.28 -42.04 0.00
C SER A 815 -2.50 -40.53 -0.09
N VAL A 816 -1.52 -39.74 0.35
CA VAL A 816 -1.53 -38.28 0.18
C VAL A 816 -0.27 -37.84 -0.52
N TYR A 817 -0.44 -37.13 -1.62
CA TYR A 817 0.63 -36.55 -2.42
C TYR A 817 0.57 -35.03 -2.29
N ILE A 818 1.53 -34.46 -1.55
CA ILE A 818 1.65 -33.00 -1.38
C ILE A 818 2.77 -32.53 -2.32
N LEU A 819 2.37 -31.81 -3.36
CA LEU A 819 3.27 -31.41 -4.44
C LEU A 819 3.76 -29.96 -4.31
N GLY A 820 3.16 -29.16 -3.41
CA GLY A 820 3.72 -27.87 -2.96
C GLY A 820 2.76 -26.85 -2.35
N GLY A 821 1.48 -27.18 -2.13
CA GLY A 821 0.53 -26.31 -1.39
C GLY A 821 0.87 -26.18 0.09
N ARG A 822 0.25 -25.20 0.77
CA ARG A 822 0.45 -24.97 2.21
C ARG A 822 -0.43 -25.91 3.03
N VAL A 823 0.19 -26.75 3.87
CA VAL A 823 -0.52 -27.58 4.86
C VAL A 823 -0.13 -27.13 6.26
N GLU A 824 -1.06 -26.61 7.05
CA GLU A 824 -0.75 -26.11 8.40
C GLU A 824 -0.54 -27.23 9.42
N ASN A 825 -1.39 -28.26 9.37
CA ASN A 825 -1.34 -29.38 10.29
C ASN A 825 -1.43 -30.71 9.54
N LEU A 826 -0.43 -31.57 9.69
CA LEU A 826 -0.47 -32.95 9.22
C LEU A 826 -0.49 -33.88 10.44
N LYS A 827 -1.58 -34.64 10.62
CA LYS A 827 -1.76 -35.54 11.76
C LYS A 827 -1.80 -37.00 11.31
N PHE A 828 -1.05 -37.82 12.03
CA PHE A 828 -0.99 -39.27 11.84
C PHE A 828 -1.58 -39.95 13.09
N GLY A 829 -2.61 -40.78 12.91
CA GLY A 829 -3.18 -41.60 13.98
C GLY A 829 -2.77 -43.06 13.79
N PHE A 830 -1.81 -43.54 14.59
CA PHE A 830 -1.36 -44.94 14.58
C PHE A 830 -2.10 -45.72 15.69
N ASN A 831 -2.69 -46.87 15.35
CA ASN A 831 -3.17 -47.83 16.35
C ASN A 831 -2.35 -49.13 16.22
N GLY A 832 -1.17 -49.14 16.84
CA GLY A 832 -0.24 -50.27 16.86
C GLY A 832 1.05 -49.89 17.59
N SER A 833 1.53 -50.77 18.46
CA SER A 833 2.86 -50.64 19.06
C SER A 833 3.95 -50.82 17.99
N ILE A 834 4.98 -49.97 18.01
CA ILE A 834 6.19 -50.05 17.16
C ILE A 834 6.88 -51.40 17.33
#